data_AF-A0A0E3L685-F1
#
_entry.id   AF-A0A0E3L685-F1
#
_cell.length_a   1.000
_cell.length_b   1.000
_cell.length_c   1.000
_cell.angle_alpha   90.00
_cell.angle_beta   90.00
_cell.angle_gamma   90.00
#
_symmetry.space_group_name_H-M   'P 1'
#
loop_
_entity.id
_entity.type
_entity.pdbx_description
1 polymer ?
#
loop_
_entity_poly.entity_id
_entity_poly.type
_entity_poly.pdbx_seq_one_letter_code
_entity_poly.pdbx_strand_id
1 'polypeptide(L)'
;METPKINVKIKALDINGGVKTCLNGKVLLGPNWEASSRETLKPGVFVIGDEFDNAMSLEIEQEGLDSGKTLKITGIIDDLKFSGEIEGGVKEQTVSTRPEKAIDKFCCKKGDIVWKIAYSEEKGDSEEKPEEKDDSEESLEEAGDSKEITEKVEDPEEIEEEIAITVETIPVEIYWIFGQPGTMFKRGTWVELLEFLSGEVISTPASKEECISGVVDYFHFKHELKYDSFCGASHYGVLEHGGFFNLKAYLTGSVPIANCYDQAAALQAILGGIGINDIEWLFLEPFGYLNKTDLLGRGECNNPFFLKHGHHDLEVVDEDSVLRTGFANHAFCGLLNKDNIIDICAGPHPGNDTAEEYVGKAVDSNLKLYPAARFDRPGKKEDIVIGYGVADVERIEAANPLPFSPESAKDEKMDKKKAEKLNKIKELLDYPTKYESLDPYTFVCCNWPDPLANPLLSGWTMDLEQVRVGWKGVLKQWCMHDGEERINIEIYVSNSGPAPVHERIFKTLAATALNECVHRPNPESERHISRVQGLNPENKRHITLTASTENYSQQLSAIYNVGFNVEGFNLETDITQDLLDWLENLALNGVTEDWDKFPKLKLIEPAFPANVALGETFTCRADPEINENKSPFLEFFTSNKNVSLEEESDLTFTFKALIPEYTPIGLVLTDRETLLSTSKEVGINIYDPEA
;
A
#
# COMPACT_ATOMS: atom_id res chain seq x y z
N MET A 1 0.04 45.99 -42.21
CA MET A 1 0.70 44.69 -42.46
C MET A 1 -0.26 43.64 -41.96
N GLU A 2 -0.52 42.56 -42.71
CA GLU A 2 -1.33 41.46 -42.17
C GLU A 2 -0.53 40.76 -41.07
N THR A 3 -1.12 40.64 -39.89
CA THR A 3 -0.52 39.91 -38.77
C THR A 3 -0.34 38.45 -39.20
N PRO A 4 0.87 37.87 -39.10
CA PRO A 4 1.08 36.48 -39.49
C PRO A 4 0.16 35.57 -38.68
N LYS A 5 -0.58 34.69 -39.38
CA LYS A 5 -1.40 33.66 -38.74
C LYS A 5 -0.48 32.55 -38.26
N ILE A 6 -0.21 32.51 -36.96
CA ILE A 6 0.44 31.38 -36.31
C ILE A 6 -0.64 30.39 -35.91
N ASN A 7 -0.48 29.13 -36.32
CA ASN A 7 -1.29 28.03 -35.80
C ASN A 7 -0.40 27.18 -34.91
N VAL A 8 -0.83 26.94 -33.68
CA VAL A 8 -0.17 26.03 -32.75
C VAL A 8 -1.19 25.00 -32.28
N LYS A 9 -0.80 23.73 -32.21
CA LYS A 9 -1.63 22.62 -31.75
C LYS A 9 -0.84 21.78 -30.74
N ILE A 10 -1.45 21.44 -29.60
CA ILE A 10 -0.85 20.51 -28.65
C ILE A 10 -1.20 19.08 -29.08
N LYS A 11 -0.17 18.27 -29.30
CA LYS A 11 -0.26 16.87 -29.73
C LYS A 11 -0.21 15.87 -28.58
N ALA A 12 0.45 16.23 -27.49
CA ALA A 12 0.53 15.41 -26.29
C ALA A 12 0.94 16.27 -25.11
N LEU A 13 0.54 15.83 -23.92
CA LEU A 13 1.07 16.28 -22.64
C LEU A 13 1.87 15.11 -22.05
N ASP A 14 2.88 15.37 -21.27
CA ASP A 14 3.47 14.36 -20.41
C ASP A 14 3.69 14.98 -19.05
N ILE A 15 3.36 14.24 -18.00
CA ILE A 15 3.54 14.68 -16.63
C ILE A 15 4.74 13.93 -16.09
N ASN A 16 5.89 14.60 -16.04
CA ASN A 16 7.15 14.04 -15.57
C ASN A 16 7.19 14.02 -14.05
N GLY A 17 6.31 13.20 -13.44
CA GLY A 17 6.26 13.05 -11.99
C GLY A 17 7.61 12.60 -11.41
N GLY A 18 8.02 13.22 -10.30
CA GLY A 18 9.22 12.84 -9.56
C GLY A 18 9.08 11.53 -8.77
N VAL A 19 7.86 10.99 -8.69
CA VAL A 19 7.52 9.83 -7.88
C VAL A 19 6.73 8.81 -8.69
N LYS A 20 7.10 7.53 -8.54
CA LYS A 20 6.32 6.43 -9.10
C LYS A 20 5.02 6.27 -8.33
N THR A 21 3.92 6.20 -9.06
CA THR A 21 2.62 5.81 -8.53
C THR A 21 2.28 4.38 -8.88
N CYS A 22 1.35 3.79 -8.14
CA CYS A 22 0.69 2.56 -8.55
C CYS A 22 -0.81 2.66 -8.31
N LEU A 23 -1.58 1.89 -9.09
CA LEU A 23 -3.01 1.74 -8.93
C LEU A 23 -3.32 0.24 -8.89
N ASN A 24 -4.08 -0.20 -7.89
CA ASN A 24 -4.31 -1.64 -7.66
C ASN A 24 -3.00 -2.47 -7.73
N GLY A 25 -1.90 -1.91 -7.20
CA GLY A 25 -0.57 -2.52 -7.15
C GLY A 25 0.14 -2.75 -8.50
N LYS A 26 -0.39 -2.25 -9.62
CA LYS A 26 0.34 -2.14 -10.89
C LYS A 26 1.09 -0.80 -10.92
N VAL A 27 2.41 -0.84 -11.07
CA VAL A 27 3.25 0.36 -11.22
C VAL A 27 2.81 1.13 -12.46
N LEU A 28 2.51 2.41 -12.30
CA LEU A 28 2.23 3.31 -13.40
C LEU A 28 3.58 3.79 -13.97
N LEU A 29 3.93 3.32 -15.18
CA LEU A 29 5.08 3.83 -15.93
C LEU A 29 4.64 5.04 -16.80
N GLY A 30 5.45 6.10 -16.87
CA GLY A 30 5.29 7.26 -17.78
C GLY A 30 5.90 7.02 -19.17
N PRO A 31 5.81 7.94 -20.16
CA PRO A 31 4.86 9.05 -20.40
C PRO A 31 3.43 8.62 -20.75
N ASN A 32 2.39 9.43 -20.57
CA ASN A 32 0.99 9.00 -20.84
C ASN A 32 0.06 10.00 -21.52
N TRP A 33 0.40 10.58 -22.67
CA TRP A 33 -0.65 11.17 -23.52
C TRP A 33 -0.31 11.09 -25.00
N GLU A 34 -1.27 10.66 -25.82
CA GLU A 34 -1.44 11.18 -27.17
C GLU A 34 -2.72 12.03 -27.12
N ALA A 35 -2.76 13.23 -27.72
CA ALA A 35 -3.91 14.15 -27.71
C ALA A 35 -5.08 13.66 -28.60
N SER A 36 -5.37 12.37 -28.55
CA SER A 36 -6.57 11.78 -29.13
C SER A 36 -7.38 11.11 -28.02
N SER A 37 -8.57 11.68 -27.78
CA SER A 37 -9.71 11.21 -26.96
C SER A 37 -9.62 11.32 -25.41
N ARG A 38 -9.84 12.54 -24.93
CA ARG A 38 -10.85 12.99 -23.93
C ARG A 38 -10.86 12.56 -22.44
N GLU A 39 -9.98 11.73 -21.88
CA GLU A 39 -9.86 11.60 -20.40
C GLU A 39 -8.42 11.31 -19.93
N THR A 40 -7.99 11.89 -18.79
CA THR A 40 -6.78 11.49 -18.05
C THR A 40 -6.87 10.03 -17.62
N LEU A 41 -5.87 9.19 -17.87
CA LEU A 41 -5.83 7.83 -17.28
C LEU A 41 -4.88 7.69 -16.08
N LYS A 42 -4.02 8.67 -15.79
CA LYS A 42 -2.99 8.55 -14.73
C LYS A 42 -2.63 9.89 -14.06
N PRO A 43 -2.50 9.93 -12.71
CA PRO A 43 -2.09 11.11 -12.00
C PRO A 43 -0.56 11.31 -12.00
N GLY A 44 -0.14 12.57 -12.03
CA GLY A 44 1.25 12.96 -11.77
C GLY A 44 1.51 13.17 -10.28
N VAL A 45 2.68 12.76 -9.80
CA VAL A 45 3.09 13.01 -8.40
C VAL A 45 4.46 13.65 -8.37
N PHE A 46 4.54 14.81 -7.73
CA PHE A 46 5.72 15.65 -7.61
C PHE A 46 6.16 15.74 -6.15
N VAL A 47 7.47 15.88 -5.93
CA VAL A 47 8.07 16.15 -4.63
C VAL A 47 8.21 17.66 -4.42
N ILE A 48 7.75 18.18 -3.29
CA ILE A 48 7.88 19.58 -2.89
C ILE A 48 9.37 19.96 -2.77
N GLY A 49 9.72 21.11 -3.33
CA GLY A 49 11.08 21.65 -3.26
C GLY A 49 12.07 21.07 -4.28
N ASP A 50 11.71 20.03 -5.03
CA ASP A 50 12.50 19.58 -6.18
C ASP A 50 12.37 20.62 -7.32
N GLU A 51 13.51 21.01 -7.90
CA GLU A 51 13.55 21.85 -9.09
C GLU A 51 13.04 21.05 -10.30
N PHE A 52 11.75 21.17 -10.62
CA PHE A 52 11.21 20.60 -11.84
C PHE A 52 11.43 21.57 -13.00
N ASP A 53 12.66 21.57 -13.55
CA ASP A 53 12.94 22.25 -14.82
C ASP A 53 11.99 21.77 -15.94
N ASN A 54 11.44 20.55 -15.81
CA ASN A 54 10.52 19.94 -16.78
C ASN A 54 9.33 19.24 -16.10
N ALA A 55 8.54 19.93 -15.28
CA ALA A 55 7.38 19.31 -14.61
C ALA A 55 6.40 18.65 -15.60
N MET A 56 6.17 19.30 -16.74
CA MET A 56 5.41 18.72 -17.84
C MET A 56 6.14 18.92 -19.17
N SER A 57 5.92 18.02 -20.11
CA SER A 57 6.41 18.14 -21.48
C SER A 57 5.24 18.16 -22.45
N LEU A 58 5.19 19.13 -23.35
CA LEU A 58 4.14 19.27 -24.36
C LEU A 58 4.72 18.93 -25.73
N GLU A 59 4.15 17.97 -26.44
CA GLU A 59 4.44 17.84 -27.87
C GLU A 59 3.59 18.86 -28.62
N ILE A 60 4.23 19.75 -29.36
CA ILE A 60 3.58 20.88 -30.04
C ILE A 60 3.87 20.80 -31.53
N GLU A 61 2.83 20.97 -32.34
CA GLU A 61 2.94 21.24 -33.77
C GLU A 61 2.63 22.72 -34.03
N GLN A 62 3.54 23.44 -34.69
CA GLN A 62 3.37 24.86 -35.02
C GLN A 62 3.66 25.16 -36.48
N GLU A 63 2.90 26.10 -37.04
CA GLU A 63 3.09 26.63 -38.39
C GLU A 63 2.98 28.16 -38.37
N GLY A 64 3.90 28.84 -39.07
CA GLY A 64 3.85 30.29 -39.27
C GLY A 64 4.74 31.13 -38.33
N LEU A 65 5.45 30.52 -37.37
CA LEU A 65 6.44 31.23 -36.54
C LEU A 65 7.83 31.18 -37.20
N ASP A 66 8.35 32.36 -37.58
CA ASP A 66 9.67 32.51 -38.19
C ASP A 66 10.79 31.99 -37.29
N SER A 67 11.87 31.45 -37.89
CA SER A 67 13.07 31.05 -37.17
C SER A 67 13.67 32.22 -36.38
N GLY A 68 14.01 32.01 -35.11
CA GLY A 68 14.59 33.02 -34.22
C GLY A 68 13.57 33.87 -33.45
N LYS A 69 12.28 33.58 -33.57
CA LYS A 69 11.24 34.09 -32.66
C LYS A 69 10.87 33.01 -31.64
N THR A 70 10.45 33.42 -30.45
CA THR A 70 9.93 32.54 -29.40
C THR A 70 8.49 32.92 -29.06
N LEU A 71 7.69 31.92 -28.66
CA LEU A 71 6.38 32.15 -28.04
C LEU A 71 6.42 31.62 -26.62
N LYS A 72 5.79 32.34 -25.69
CA LYS A 72 5.54 31.83 -24.35
C LYS A 72 4.28 30.98 -24.37
N ILE A 73 4.37 29.73 -23.94
CA ILE A 73 3.22 28.88 -23.65
C ILE A 73 2.96 28.90 -22.14
N THR A 74 1.69 29.04 -21.75
CA THR A 74 1.26 29.12 -20.36
C THR A 74 0.09 28.16 -20.11
N GLY A 75 0.21 27.24 -19.17
CA GLY A 75 -0.87 26.36 -18.72
C GLY A 75 -1.44 26.83 -17.40
N ILE A 76 -2.76 26.84 -17.24
CA ILE A 76 -3.41 27.30 -15.99
C ILE A 76 -4.40 26.24 -15.49
N ILE A 77 -4.27 25.82 -14.23
CA ILE A 77 -5.26 25.01 -13.50
C ILE A 77 -5.43 25.60 -12.10
N ASP A 78 -6.66 26.01 -11.78
CA ASP A 78 -6.98 26.83 -10.60
C ASP A 78 -6.05 28.06 -10.49
N ASP A 79 -5.24 28.09 -9.42
CA ASP A 79 -4.25 29.11 -9.09
C ASP A 79 -2.83 28.74 -9.53
N LEU A 80 -2.62 27.54 -10.08
CA LEU A 80 -1.33 27.08 -10.59
C LEU A 80 -1.15 27.49 -12.04
N LYS A 81 0.02 28.06 -12.32
CA LYS A 81 0.43 28.50 -13.65
C LYS A 81 1.73 27.82 -14.03
N PHE A 82 1.75 27.20 -15.21
CA PHE A 82 2.89 26.58 -15.85
C PHE A 82 3.37 27.46 -16.98
N SER A 83 4.67 27.51 -17.23
CA SER A 83 5.23 28.25 -18.37
C SER A 83 6.35 27.50 -19.06
N GLY A 84 6.46 27.69 -20.37
CA GLY A 84 7.54 27.21 -21.22
C GLY A 84 7.68 28.08 -22.47
N GLU A 85 8.66 27.77 -23.31
CA GLU A 85 8.96 28.53 -24.53
C GLU A 85 8.91 27.62 -25.77
N ILE A 86 8.27 28.11 -26.82
CA ILE A 86 8.16 27.46 -28.14
C ILE A 86 9.15 28.13 -29.08
N GLU A 87 10.07 27.37 -29.66
CA GLU A 87 11.06 27.87 -30.62
C GLU A 87 10.48 27.97 -32.04
N GLY A 88 10.64 29.13 -32.68
CA GLY A 88 10.27 29.38 -34.07
C GLY A 88 11.14 28.63 -35.07
N GLY A 89 10.57 28.34 -36.24
CA GLY A 89 11.22 27.55 -37.29
C GLY A 89 11.24 26.03 -37.06
N VAL A 90 10.77 25.53 -35.90
CA VAL A 90 10.63 24.10 -35.61
C VAL A 90 9.18 23.68 -35.69
N LYS A 91 8.81 22.89 -36.71
CA LYS A 91 7.41 22.50 -36.95
C LYS A 91 6.85 21.60 -35.84
N GLU A 92 7.64 20.67 -35.31
CA GLU A 92 7.25 19.77 -34.22
C GLU A 92 8.33 19.79 -33.14
N GLN A 93 7.96 20.06 -31.89
CA GLN A 93 8.90 20.15 -30.77
C GLN A 93 8.28 19.71 -29.46
N THR A 94 9.12 19.27 -28.53
CA THR A 94 8.72 19.00 -27.14
C THR A 94 9.08 20.21 -26.28
N VAL A 95 8.08 20.86 -25.70
CA VAL A 95 8.25 22.02 -24.82
C VAL A 95 8.11 21.59 -23.38
N SER A 96 9.19 21.72 -22.62
CA SER A 96 9.13 21.58 -21.18
C SER A 96 8.49 22.79 -20.53
N THR A 97 7.66 22.54 -19.54
CA THR A 97 7.02 23.57 -18.74
C THR A 97 7.25 23.32 -17.26
N ARG A 98 7.28 24.42 -16.50
CA ARG A 98 7.47 24.42 -15.05
C ARG A 98 6.46 25.33 -14.36
N PRO A 99 6.07 25.03 -13.10
CA PRO A 99 5.29 25.96 -12.29
C PRO A 99 5.98 27.33 -12.18
N GLU A 100 5.25 28.43 -12.35
CA GLU A 100 5.77 29.79 -12.18
C GLU A 100 6.03 30.13 -10.70
N LYS A 101 5.35 29.42 -9.79
CA LYS A 101 5.56 29.53 -8.34
C LYS A 101 5.95 28.17 -7.78
N ALA A 102 6.93 28.16 -6.89
CA ALA A 102 7.27 26.97 -6.12
C ALA A 102 6.08 26.56 -5.26
N ILE A 103 5.85 25.25 -5.16
CA ILE A 103 4.82 24.66 -4.31
C ILE A 103 5.53 24.06 -3.10
N ASP A 104 5.17 24.55 -1.92
CA ASP A 104 5.79 24.22 -0.62
C ASP A 104 4.85 23.45 0.32
N LYS A 105 3.63 23.15 -0.14
CA LYS A 105 2.56 22.49 0.61
C LYS A 105 2.06 21.25 -0.11
N PHE A 106 1.61 20.26 0.67
CA PHE A 106 0.87 19.12 0.14
C PHE A 106 -0.42 19.62 -0.51
N CYS A 107 -0.60 19.32 -1.79
CA CYS A 107 -1.81 19.69 -2.51
C CYS A 107 -2.16 18.71 -3.61
N CYS A 108 -3.45 18.66 -3.95
CA CYS A 108 -3.97 17.94 -5.10
C CYS A 108 -4.67 18.92 -6.04
N LYS A 109 -4.46 18.77 -7.35
CA LYS A 109 -5.14 19.52 -8.40
C LYS A 109 -5.73 18.57 -9.41
N LYS A 110 -7.05 18.61 -9.55
CA LYS A 110 -7.84 17.78 -10.46
C LYS A 110 -8.75 18.69 -11.29
N GLY A 111 -8.62 18.64 -12.61
CA GLY A 111 -9.36 19.52 -13.50
C GLY A 111 -8.67 19.74 -14.84
N ASP A 112 -9.14 20.69 -15.62
CA ASP A 112 -8.58 20.99 -16.95
C ASP A 112 -7.49 22.05 -16.87
N ILE A 113 -6.30 21.75 -17.42
CA ILE A 113 -5.29 22.78 -17.70
C ILE A 113 -5.69 23.52 -18.97
N VAL A 114 -5.84 24.83 -18.85
CA VAL A 114 -6.09 25.75 -19.97
C VAL A 114 -4.74 26.27 -20.49
N TRP A 115 -4.35 25.85 -21.69
CA TRP A 115 -3.12 26.31 -22.33
C TRP A 115 -3.36 27.56 -23.19
N LYS A 116 -2.51 28.57 -23.01
CA LYS A 116 -2.50 29.84 -23.74
C LYS A 116 -1.12 30.07 -24.35
N ILE A 117 -1.07 30.65 -25.54
CA ILE A 117 0.18 30.97 -26.23
C ILE A 117 0.18 32.46 -26.53
N ALA A 118 1.27 33.12 -26.16
CA ALA A 118 1.49 34.55 -26.39
C ALA A 118 2.90 34.78 -26.93
N TYR A 119 3.12 35.90 -27.63
CA TYR A 119 4.47 36.30 -28.00
C TYR A 119 5.26 36.69 -26.73
N SER A 120 6.49 36.19 -26.62
CA SER A 120 7.46 36.80 -25.71
C SER A 120 8.04 38.01 -26.43
N GLU A 121 7.56 39.21 -26.10
CA GLU A 121 8.36 40.38 -26.42
C GLU A 121 9.59 40.35 -25.52
N GLU A 122 10.76 40.09 -26.11
CA GLU A 122 12.01 40.46 -25.46
C GLU A 122 11.93 41.98 -25.28
N LYS A 123 11.57 42.43 -24.06
CA LYS A 123 11.94 43.78 -23.63
C LYS A 123 13.45 43.80 -23.73
N GLY A 124 13.95 44.32 -24.85
CA GLY A 124 15.37 44.51 -25.03
C GLY A 124 15.83 45.33 -23.85
N ASP A 125 16.55 44.69 -22.93
CA ASP A 125 17.21 45.36 -21.83
C ASP A 125 18.21 46.32 -22.47
N SER A 126 17.74 47.53 -22.78
CA SER A 126 18.62 48.67 -22.85
C SER A 126 19.09 48.87 -21.42
N GLU A 127 20.18 48.17 -21.07
CA GLU A 127 21.03 48.51 -19.94
C GLU A 127 21.44 49.98 -20.09
N GLU A 128 20.61 50.90 -19.62
CA GLU A 128 21.08 52.19 -19.16
C GLU A 128 21.97 51.90 -17.96
N LYS A 129 23.28 51.77 -18.23
CA LYS A 129 24.31 51.80 -17.20
C LYS A 129 24.01 52.97 -16.26
N PRO A 130 23.81 52.73 -14.96
CA PRO A 130 23.69 53.84 -14.02
C PRO A 130 25.01 54.61 -14.04
N GLU A 131 24.95 55.90 -14.38
CA GLU A 131 26.08 56.81 -14.23
C GLU A 131 26.57 56.76 -12.79
N GLU A 132 27.86 56.43 -12.60
CA GLU A 132 28.58 56.56 -11.34
C GLU A 132 28.38 57.98 -10.79
N LYS A 133 27.62 58.11 -9.70
CA LYS A 133 27.66 59.30 -8.86
C LYS A 133 28.71 59.10 -7.78
N ASP A 134 29.74 59.91 -7.92
CA ASP A 134 30.84 60.18 -7.01
C ASP A 134 30.38 60.30 -5.55
N ASP A 135 31.00 59.50 -4.68
CA ASP A 135 30.84 59.55 -3.23
C ASP A 135 31.62 60.75 -2.67
N SER A 136 30.90 61.71 -2.07
CA SER A 136 31.49 62.63 -1.11
C SER A 136 30.62 62.76 0.14
N GLU A 137 31.25 62.36 1.25
CA GLU A 137 30.94 62.55 2.67
C GLU A 137 30.03 63.75 3.01
N GLU A 138 29.05 63.56 3.91
CA GLU A 138 29.06 64.22 5.24
C GLU A 138 27.92 63.72 6.13
N SER A 139 28.29 63.51 7.40
CA SER A 139 27.45 63.26 8.56
C SER A 139 26.39 64.34 8.84
N LEU A 140 25.23 63.98 9.39
CA LEU A 140 24.68 64.57 10.64
C LEU A 140 23.32 63.98 11.04
N GLU A 141 23.10 64.05 12.35
CA GLU A 141 22.00 63.53 13.15
C GLU A 141 20.66 64.32 13.01
N GLU A 142 19.63 63.72 13.62
CA GLU A 142 18.40 64.32 14.18
C GLU A 142 17.08 64.34 13.36
N ALA A 143 16.13 63.57 13.91
CA ALA A 143 14.73 63.88 14.20
C ALA A 143 13.91 64.69 13.19
N GLY A 144 12.84 64.06 12.65
CA GLY A 144 11.82 64.79 11.91
C GLY A 144 10.65 63.93 11.46
N ASP A 145 9.65 63.84 12.32
CA ASP A 145 8.28 63.38 12.04
C ASP A 145 7.75 64.05 10.75
N SER A 146 7.56 63.28 9.68
CA SER A 146 6.94 63.77 8.45
C SER A 146 6.03 62.72 7.82
N LYS A 147 4.77 63.13 7.67
CA LYS A 147 3.70 62.43 6.98
C LYS A 147 4.08 62.19 5.52
N GLU A 148 4.20 60.93 5.15
CA GLU A 148 4.36 60.50 3.77
C GLU A 148 2.98 60.53 3.09
N ILE A 149 2.82 61.45 2.13
CA ILE A 149 1.75 61.43 1.15
C ILE A 149 2.27 60.53 0.03
N THR A 150 1.82 59.28 0.00
CA THR A 150 1.99 58.41 -1.17
C THR A 150 1.02 58.89 -2.26
N GLU A 151 1.51 59.73 -3.16
CA GLU A 151 0.90 59.92 -4.49
C GLU A 151 1.00 58.58 -5.23
N LYS A 152 -0.14 57.92 -5.45
CA LYS A 152 -0.25 56.83 -6.42
C LYS A 152 -0.03 57.43 -7.80
N VAL A 153 1.17 57.22 -8.35
CA VAL A 153 1.38 57.29 -9.79
C VAL A 153 0.65 56.07 -10.36
N GLU A 154 -0.49 56.29 -11.01
CA GLU A 154 -1.13 55.27 -11.84
C GLU A 154 -0.21 55.05 -13.04
N ASP A 155 0.50 53.92 -13.04
CA ASP A 155 1.24 53.46 -14.22
C ASP A 155 0.26 53.35 -15.40
N PRO A 156 0.64 53.82 -16.60
CA PRO A 156 -0.20 53.70 -17.78
C PRO A 156 -0.48 52.21 -18.04
N GLU A 157 -1.76 51.85 -18.08
CA GLU A 157 -2.21 50.54 -18.59
C GLU A 157 -1.63 50.35 -20.00
N GLU A 158 -0.51 49.62 -20.10
CA GLU A 158 0.01 49.11 -21.36
C GLU A 158 -1.05 48.16 -21.93
N ILE A 159 -1.71 48.61 -22.99
CA ILE A 159 -2.62 47.78 -23.77
C ILE A 159 -1.74 46.82 -24.58
N GLU A 160 -1.39 45.68 -23.99
CA GLU A 160 -0.81 44.55 -24.72
C GLU A 160 -1.79 44.13 -25.81
N GLU A 161 -1.43 44.29 -27.09
CA GLU A 161 -2.22 43.76 -28.20
C GLU A 161 -2.21 42.23 -28.11
N GLU A 162 -3.27 41.67 -27.53
CA GLU A 162 -3.45 40.25 -27.28
C GLU A 162 -3.63 39.49 -28.61
N ILE A 163 -2.54 38.96 -29.16
CA ILE A 163 -2.53 38.22 -30.42
C ILE A 163 -3.11 36.80 -30.20
N ALA A 164 -4.05 36.42 -31.09
CA ALA A 164 -4.71 35.13 -31.26
C ALA A 164 -4.31 34.00 -30.29
N ILE A 165 -5.07 33.88 -29.20
CA ILE A 165 -4.94 32.82 -28.19
C ILE A 165 -5.56 31.53 -28.76
N THR A 166 -4.72 30.53 -29.06
CA THR A 166 -5.24 29.16 -29.14
C THR A 166 -5.42 28.64 -27.72
N VAL A 167 -6.63 28.22 -27.39
CA VAL A 167 -6.97 27.66 -26.08
C VAL A 167 -7.24 26.17 -26.25
N GLU A 168 -6.40 25.35 -25.65
CA GLU A 168 -6.64 23.91 -25.50
C GLU A 168 -6.79 23.56 -24.03
N THR A 169 -7.70 22.65 -23.73
CA THR A 169 -7.98 22.16 -22.38
C THR A 169 -7.60 20.69 -22.27
N ILE A 170 -6.76 20.35 -21.30
CA ILE A 170 -6.32 18.97 -21.06
C ILE A 170 -6.64 18.62 -19.60
N PRO A 171 -7.47 17.60 -19.32
CA PRO A 171 -7.73 17.19 -17.94
C PRO A 171 -6.43 16.71 -17.31
N VAL A 172 -6.23 16.91 -16.02
CA VAL A 172 -5.09 16.40 -15.24
C VAL A 172 -5.51 16.04 -13.82
N GLU A 173 -4.73 15.18 -13.20
CA GLU A 173 -4.74 14.93 -11.76
C GLU A 173 -3.29 14.97 -11.26
N ILE A 174 -2.99 15.86 -10.32
CA ILE A 174 -1.62 16.13 -9.89
C ILE A 174 -1.55 16.25 -8.37
N TYR A 175 -0.57 15.56 -7.78
CA TYR A 175 -0.28 15.62 -6.35
C TYR A 175 1.13 16.18 -6.10
N TRP A 176 1.27 17.03 -5.09
CA TRP A 176 2.56 17.45 -4.53
C TRP A 176 2.72 16.87 -3.13
N ILE A 177 3.80 16.12 -2.90
CA ILE A 177 4.10 15.43 -1.64
C ILE A 177 5.45 15.91 -1.06
N PHE A 178 5.72 15.72 0.23
CA PHE A 178 6.86 16.34 0.90
C PHE A 178 8.24 15.73 0.58
N GLY A 179 8.25 14.53 -0.01
CA GLY A 179 9.47 13.78 -0.23
C GLY A 179 9.20 12.54 -1.08
N GLN A 180 10.25 11.77 -1.34
CA GLN A 180 10.07 10.42 -1.86
C GLN A 180 9.23 9.60 -0.88
N PRO A 181 8.31 8.74 -1.34
CA PRO A 181 7.55 7.88 -0.45
C PRO A 181 8.45 6.99 0.41
N GLY A 182 7.96 6.63 1.60
CA GLY A 182 8.69 5.77 2.52
C GLY A 182 9.02 4.41 1.91
N THR A 183 10.05 3.75 2.46
CA THR A 183 10.60 2.50 1.90
C THR A 183 9.62 1.33 1.88
N MET A 184 8.50 1.41 2.60
CA MET A 184 7.40 0.44 2.52
C MET A 184 6.64 0.50 1.19
N PHE A 185 6.71 1.62 0.45
CA PHE A 185 6.09 1.80 -0.88
C PHE A 185 7.06 1.46 -2.02
N LYS A 186 7.71 0.30 -1.96
CA LYS A 186 8.75 -0.10 -2.94
C LYS A 186 8.29 -0.10 -4.41
N ARG A 187 6.98 -0.13 -4.66
CA ARG A 187 6.35 -0.13 -5.99
C ARG A 187 5.68 1.20 -6.37
N GLY A 188 5.90 2.24 -5.56
CA GLY A 188 5.24 3.54 -5.70
C GLY A 188 4.07 3.70 -4.73
N THR A 189 3.70 4.95 -4.47
CA THR A 189 2.55 5.29 -3.63
C THR A 189 1.24 4.96 -4.35
N TRP A 190 0.25 4.49 -3.61
CA TRP A 190 -1.07 4.21 -4.16
C TRP A 190 -1.78 5.52 -4.45
N VAL A 191 -2.30 5.67 -5.66
CA VAL A 191 -3.10 6.83 -6.03
C VAL A 191 -4.32 6.92 -5.12
N GLU A 192 -4.94 5.79 -4.81
CA GLU A 192 -6.10 5.69 -3.94
C GLU A 192 -5.81 6.20 -2.53
N LEU A 193 -4.58 6.01 -2.03
CA LEU A 193 -4.15 6.58 -0.76
C LEU A 193 -4.05 8.10 -0.85
N LEU A 194 -3.47 8.64 -1.92
CA LEU A 194 -3.33 10.09 -2.10
C LEU A 194 -4.69 10.79 -2.31
N GLU A 195 -5.59 10.16 -3.06
CA GLU A 195 -6.96 10.64 -3.26
C GLU A 195 -7.73 10.65 -1.93
N PHE A 196 -7.68 9.55 -1.18
CA PHE A 196 -8.27 9.45 0.15
C PHE A 196 -7.73 10.53 1.10
N LEU A 197 -6.40 10.73 1.11
CA LEU A 197 -5.78 11.72 1.98
C LEU A 197 -6.15 13.15 1.61
N SER A 198 -6.12 13.51 0.33
CA SER A 198 -6.45 14.87 -0.13
C SER A 198 -7.95 15.18 -0.13
N GLY A 199 -8.81 14.16 -0.13
CA GLY A 199 -10.26 14.31 -0.11
C GLY A 199 -10.87 14.28 1.29
N GLU A 200 -10.54 13.28 2.11
CA GLU A 200 -11.24 13.01 3.37
C GLU A 200 -10.44 13.39 4.62
N VAL A 201 -9.11 13.30 4.56
CA VAL A 201 -8.25 13.38 5.74
C VAL A 201 -7.62 14.76 5.90
N ILE A 202 -7.09 15.32 4.82
CA ILE A 202 -6.24 16.50 4.82
C ILE A 202 -6.88 17.59 3.95
N SER A 203 -7.14 18.75 4.54
CA SER A 203 -7.55 19.94 3.79
C SER A 203 -6.38 20.47 2.96
N THR A 204 -6.44 20.37 1.64
CA THR A 204 -5.38 20.89 0.76
C THR A 204 -5.60 22.35 0.36
N PRO A 205 -4.55 23.19 0.23
CA PRO A 205 -3.14 22.88 0.48
C PRO A 205 -2.77 22.87 1.98
N ALA A 206 -1.93 21.94 2.40
CA ALA A 206 -1.51 21.77 3.81
C ALA A 206 0.01 21.77 3.98
N SER A 207 0.48 22.40 5.06
CA SER A 207 1.84 22.24 5.59
C SER A 207 2.05 20.83 6.17
N LYS A 208 3.31 20.47 6.45
CA LYS A 208 3.66 19.17 7.03
C LYS A 208 2.96 18.94 8.37
N GLU A 209 2.96 19.94 9.24
CA GLU A 209 2.32 19.90 10.55
C GLU A 209 0.78 19.76 10.43
N GLU A 210 0.16 20.47 9.49
CA GLU A 210 -1.28 20.34 9.20
C GLU A 210 -1.63 18.93 8.68
N CYS A 211 -0.78 18.32 7.85
CA CYS A 211 -0.96 16.94 7.39
C CYS A 211 -0.89 15.93 8.54
N ILE A 212 0.11 16.06 9.44
CA ILE A 212 0.24 15.17 10.60
C ILE A 212 -0.98 15.30 11.50
N SER A 213 -1.41 16.53 11.81
CA SER A 213 -2.61 16.77 12.63
C SER A 213 -3.86 16.20 11.97
N GLY A 214 -4.05 16.41 10.66
CA GLY A 214 -5.21 15.89 9.94
C GLY A 214 -5.28 14.36 9.93
N VAL A 215 -4.14 13.69 9.74
CA VAL A 215 -4.03 12.23 9.84
C VAL A 215 -4.37 11.76 11.26
N VAL A 216 -3.78 12.38 12.28
CA VAL A 216 -4.03 12.04 13.69
C VAL A 216 -5.50 12.19 14.05
N ASP A 217 -6.10 13.33 13.69
CA ASP A 217 -7.51 13.60 13.97
C ASP A 217 -8.44 12.62 13.26
N TYR A 218 -8.19 12.32 11.98
CA TYR A 218 -9.02 11.40 11.23
C TYR A 218 -8.95 9.99 11.82
N PHE A 219 -7.74 9.45 12.02
CA PHE A 219 -7.61 8.06 12.45
C PHE A 219 -7.98 7.83 13.91
N HIS A 220 -7.86 8.85 14.76
CA HIS A 220 -8.31 8.75 16.13
C HIS A 220 -9.83 8.92 16.28
N PHE A 221 -10.44 9.89 15.57
CA PHE A 221 -11.85 10.26 15.80
C PHE A 221 -12.84 9.82 14.71
N LYS A 222 -12.42 9.71 13.45
CA LYS A 222 -13.31 9.54 12.29
C LYS A 222 -13.22 8.18 11.61
N HIS A 223 -12.15 7.43 11.83
CA HIS A 223 -11.94 6.11 11.21
C HIS A 223 -12.83 5.01 11.79
N GLU A 224 -13.51 5.28 12.91
CA GLU A 224 -14.49 4.40 13.57
C GLU A 224 -13.94 3.09 14.16
N LEU A 225 -12.62 2.85 14.07
CA LEU A 225 -11.97 1.76 14.78
C LEU A 225 -11.99 1.98 16.29
N LYS A 226 -12.04 0.86 17.03
CA LYS A 226 -11.97 0.86 18.50
C LYS A 226 -10.76 0.11 18.98
N TYR A 227 -10.22 0.52 20.12
CA TYR A 227 -9.17 -0.25 20.76
C TYR A 227 -9.66 -1.68 21.09
N ASP A 228 -8.81 -2.68 20.82
CA ASP A 228 -9.02 -4.06 21.25
C ASP A 228 -8.84 -4.18 22.77
N SER A 229 -9.91 -3.86 23.49
CA SER A 229 -9.99 -3.92 24.94
C SER A 229 -10.18 -5.34 25.49
N PHE A 230 -10.16 -6.38 24.65
CA PHE A 230 -10.27 -7.76 25.10
C PHE A 230 -8.87 -8.35 25.34
N CYS A 231 -8.00 -8.28 24.34
CA CYS A 231 -6.65 -8.83 24.42
C CYS A 231 -5.54 -7.90 23.93
N GLY A 232 -5.87 -6.79 23.26
CA GLY A 232 -4.87 -5.90 22.65
C GLY A 232 -4.12 -6.55 21.49
N ALA A 233 -4.76 -7.47 20.76
CA ALA A 233 -4.16 -8.15 19.62
C ALA A 233 -4.09 -7.22 18.40
N SER A 234 -3.09 -7.40 17.54
CA SER A 234 -3.03 -6.71 16.25
C SER A 234 -3.93 -7.41 15.25
N HIS A 235 -4.67 -6.63 14.47
CA HIS A 235 -5.61 -7.13 13.46
C HIS A 235 -5.13 -6.88 12.02
N TYR A 236 -4.05 -6.12 11.85
CA TYR A 236 -3.58 -5.65 10.54
C TYR A 236 -2.15 -6.08 10.18
N GLY A 237 -1.63 -7.12 10.84
CA GLY A 237 -0.44 -7.89 10.41
C GLY A 237 0.89 -7.44 11.01
N VAL A 238 0.88 -6.42 11.87
CA VAL A 238 2.08 -5.85 12.49
C VAL A 238 2.24 -6.28 13.93
N LEU A 239 3.50 -6.39 14.38
CA LEU A 239 3.82 -6.80 15.75
C LEU A 239 4.53 -5.65 16.50
N GLU A 240 5.04 -5.95 17.70
CA GLU A 240 5.73 -5.03 18.61
C GLU A 240 6.80 -4.15 17.94
N HIS A 241 7.54 -4.71 16.99
CA HIS A 241 8.63 -4.02 16.29
C HIS A 241 8.28 -3.67 14.84
N GLY A 242 6.99 -3.73 14.47
CA GLY A 242 6.49 -3.47 13.12
C GLY A 242 6.40 -4.74 12.27
N GLY A 243 6.70 -4.63 10.97
CA GLY A 243 6.62 -5.73 10.01
C GLY A 243 5.77 -5.40 8.79
N PHE A 244 4.97 -6.37 8.35
CA PHE A 244 4.07 -6.23 7.21
C PHE A 244 2.75 -5.60 7.67
N PHE A 245 2.31 -4.51 7.03
CA PHE A 245 1.06 -3.86 7.39
C PHE A 245 0.02 -3.99 6.28
N ASN A 246 -1.18 -4.46 6.61
CA ASN A 246 -2.30 -4.53 5.69
C ASN A 246 -3.07 -3.19 5.66
N LEU A 247 -2.48 -2.20 5.01
CA LEU A 247 -2.93 -0.81 4.93
C LEU A 247 -4.33 -0.67 4.33
N LYS A 248 -4.68 -1.39 3.26
CA LYS A 248 -6.04 -1.37 2.66
C LYS A 248 -7.07 -1.95 3.60
N ALA A 249 -6.77 -3.08 4.23
CA ALA A 249 -7.67 -3.66 5.23
C ALA A 249 -7.90 -2.68 6.38
N TYR A 250 -6.85 -1.96 6.79
CA TYR A 250 -6.92 -0.92 7.80
C TYR A 250 -7.76 0.27 7.34
N LEU A 251 -7.43 0.88 6.19
CA LEU A 251 -8.16 2.03 5.63
C LEU A 251 -9.65 1.74 5.46
N THR A 252 -10.00 0.52 5.05
CA THR A 252 -11.41 0.08 4.89
C THR A 252 -12.10 -0.36 6.18
N GLY A 253 -11.38 -0.39 7.31
CA GLY A 253 -11.93 -0.82 8.60
C GLY A 253 -12.44 -2.26 8.57
N SER A 254 -11.81 -3.14 7.77
CA SER A 254 -12.27 -4.52 7.57
C SER A 254 -12.42 -5.32 8.87
N VAL A 255 -11.67 -4.95 9.91
CA VAL A 255 -11.87 -5.38 11.30
C VAL A 255 -12.17 -4.15 12.15
N PRO A 256 -13.32 -4.05 12.86
CA PRO A 256 -13.72 -2.83 13.57
C PRO A 256 -12.95 -2.57 14.88
N ILE A 257 -11.81 -3.25 15.07
CA ILE A 257 -10.92 -3.12 16.22
C ILE A 257 -9.46 -3.04 15.77
N ALA A 258 -8.64 -2.36 16.57
CA ALA A 258 -7.21 -2.21 16.36
C ALA A 258 -6.48 -2.11 17.71
N ASN A 259 -5.19 -2.39 17.71
CA ASN A 259 -4.32 -2.13 18.87
C ASN A 259 -3.27 -1.06 18.57
N CYS A 260 -2.33 -0.85 19.51
CA CYS A 260 -1.27 0.13 19.38
C CYS A 260 -0.30 -0.16 18.20
N TYR A 261 -0.05 -1.42 17.86
CA TYR A 261 0.79 -1.77 16.70
C TYR A 261 0.11 -1.36 15.40
N ASP A 262 -1.18 -1.67 15.25
CA ASP A 262 -1.95 -1.32 14.06
C ASP A 262 -1.98 0.21 13.86
N GLN A 263 -2.19 0.96 14.95
CA GLN A 263 -2.22 2.42 14.95
C GLN A 263 -0.85 3.04 14.59
N ALA A 264 0.24 2.54 15.18
CA ALA A 264 1.59 2.99 14.85
C ALA A 264 1.95 2.68 13.38
N ALA A 265 1.55 1.50 12.88
CA ALA A 265 1.77 1.12 11.50
C ALA A 265 0.98 1.99 10.52
N ALA A 266 -0.26 2.30 10.85
CA ALA A 266 -1.08 3.22 10.06
C ALA A 266 -0.42 4.60 9.95
N LEU A 267 0.00 5.19 11.07
CA LEU A 267 0.69 6.48 11.08
C LEU A 267 1.94 6.47 10.19
N GLN A 268 2.82 5.48 10.40
CA GLN A 268 4.07 5.41 9.67
C GLN A 268 3.86 5.17 8.16
N ALA A 269 2.94 4.29 7.79
CA ALA A 269 2.63 4.00 6.39
C ALA A 269 1.96 5.19 5.70
N ILE A 270 0.98 5.83 6.34
CA ILE A 270 0.20 6.90 5.72
C ILE A 270 1.02 8.17 5.53
N LEU A 271 1.75 8.58 6.56
CA LEU A 271 2.66 9.74 6.48
C LEU A 271 3.82 9.46 5.52
N GLY A 272 4.35 8.23 5.53
CA GLY A 272 5.36 7.79 4.56
C GLY A 272 4.85 7.84 3.11
N GLY A 273 3.55 7.61 2.87
CA GLY A 273 2.94 7.67 1.53
C GLY A 273 3.01 9.07 0.90
N ILE A 274 2.93 10.12 1.71
CA ILE A 274 3.08 11.53 1.31
C ILE A 274 4.50 12.08 1.52
N GLY A 275 5.48 11.19 1.69
CA GLY A 275 6.90 11.55 1.78
C GLY A 275 7.35 12.13 3.12
N ILE A 276 6.54 12.00 4.18
CA ILE A 276 6.94 12.36 5.56
C ILE A 276 7.61 11.12 6.17
N ASN A 277 8.92 10.98 5.91
CA ASN A 277 9.70 9.78 6.26
C ASN A 277 10.54 9.90 7.53
N ASP A 278 10.57 11.06 8.17
CA ASP A 278 11.23 11.28 9.47
C ASP A 278 10.37 10.77 10.64
N ILE A 279 9.56 9.73 10.40
CA ILE A 279 8.68 9.07 11.36
C ILE A 279 9.33 7.76 11.81
N GLU A 280 9.72 7.70 13.08
CA GLU A 280 10.26 6.51 13.72
C GLU A 280 9.13 5.70 14.37
N TRP A 281 9.27 4.38 14.31
CA TRP A 281 8.49 3.48 15.14
C TRP A 281 9.11 3.46 16.54
N LEU A 282 8.35 3.86 17.53
CA LEU A 282 8.77 3.87 18.93
C LEU A 282 8.01 2.80 19.70
N PHE A 283 8.70 2.21 20.67
CA PHE A 283 8.18 1.14 21.49
C PHE A 283 8.59 1.39 22.95
N LEU A 284 7.63 1.33 23.87
CA LEU A 284 7.84 1.58 25.29
C LEU A 284 7.51 0.32 26.10
N GLU A 285 8.51 -0.25 26.78
CA GLU A 285 8.35 -1.43 27.65
C GLU A 285 9.24 -1.37 28.92
N PRO A 286 8.67 -1.50 30.14
CA PRO A 286 7.23 -1.59 30.40
C PRO A 286 6.53 -0.28 30.09
N PHE A 287 5.24 -0.33 29.73
CA PHE A 287 4.39 0.86 29.69
C PHE A 287 3.75 1.10 31.07
N GLY A 288 2.98 0.14 31.57
CA GLY A 288 2.30 0.21 32.86
C GLY A 288 0.83 0.65 32.74
N TYR A 289 0.36 1.41 33.73
CA TYR A 289 -1.02 1.86 33.79
C TYR A 289 -1.22 3.18 33.04
N LEU A 290 -2.31 3.31 32.29
CA LEU A 290 -2.66 4.54 31.59
C LEU A 290 -3.16 5.59 32.57
N ASN A 291 -2.66 6.81 32.55
CA ASN A 291 -3.47 7.94 33.03
C ASN A 291 -4.80 7.96 32.27
N LYS A 292 -5.81 8.65 32.82
CA LYS A 292 -7.06 8.83 32.08
C LYS A 292 -6.77 9.60 30.78
N THR A 293 -6.89 8.93 29.64
CA THR A 293 -6.62 9.45 28.30
C THR A 293 -7.75 9.10 27.34
N ASP A 294 -7.82 9.73 26.17
CA ASP A 294 -8.75 9.35 25.11
C ASP A 294 -8.17 8.13 24.37
N LEU A 295 -8.68 6.94 24.70
CA LEU A 295 -8.24 5.70 24.06
C LEU A 295 -9.05 5.51 22.78
N LEU A 296 -8.36 5.17 21.68
CA LEU A 296 -8.94 4.98 20.34
C LEU A 296 -10.38 4.40 20.37
N GLY A 297 -11.36 5.20 19.94
CA GLY A 297 -12.76 4.78 19.82
C GLY A 297 -13.45 4.35 21.12
N ARG A 298 -12.82 4.61 22.29
CA ARG A 298 -13.33 4.32 23.64
C ARG A 298 -13.57 5.57 24.47
N GLY A 299 -13.00 6.72 24.12
CA GLY A 299 -13.14 7.92 24.94
C GLY A 299 -12.20 7.88 26.15
N GLU A 300 -12.57 8.60 27.22
CA GLU A 300 -11.84 8.60 28.48
C GLU A 300 -11.68 7.17 29.03
N CYS A 301 -10.44 6.70 29.13
CA CYS A 301 -10.10 5.37 29.60
C CYS A 301 -8.80 5.37 30.41
N ASN A 302 -8.78 4.62 31.52
CA ASN A 302 -7.57 4.32 32.29
C ASN A 302 -7.44 2.81 32.61
N ASN A 303 -8.29 1.99 32.00
CA ASN A 303 -8.39 0.55 32.16
C ASN A 303 -8.59 -0.13 30.80
N PRO A 304 -7.56 -0.21 29.97
CA PRO A 304 -7.70 -0.49 28.54
C PRO A 304 -8.23 -1.88 28.22
N PHE A 305 -8.06 -2.86 29.12
CA PHE A 305 -8.50 -4.25 28.93
C PHE A 305 -9.77 -4.61 29.72
N PHE A 306 -10.68 -3.65 29.92
CA PHE A 306 -11.91 -3.82 30.68
C PHE A 306 -12.81 -4.97 30.17
N LEU A 307 -12.79 -5.26 28.86
CA LEU A 307 -13.60 -6.33 28.26
C LEU A 307 -13.06 -7.74 28.55
N LYS A 308 -11.78 -7.90 28.92
CA LYS A 308 -11.16 -9.21 29.21
C LYS A 308 -11.91 -10.02 30.25
N HIS A 309 -12.58 -9.34 31.18
CA HIS A 309 -13.36 -9.95 32.26
C HIS A 309 -14.87 -9.74 32.10
N GLY A 310 -15.32 -9.37 30.89
CA GLY A 310 -16.74 -9.14 30.58
C GLY A 310 -17.33 -7.89 31.23
N HIS A 311 -16.49 -6.93 31.62
CA HIS A 311 -16.94 -5.67 32.16
C HIS A 311 -17.07 -4.66 31.04
N HIS A 312 -18.27 -4.15 30.77
CA HIS A 312 -18.50 -3.16 29.71
C HIS A 312 -18.47 -1.72 30.22
N ASP A 313 -18.62 -1.51 31.54
CA ASP A 313 -18.75 -0.18 32.16
C ASP A 313 -17.50 0.23 32.97
N LEU A 314 -16.36 -0.42 32.74
CA LEU A 314 -15.12 -0.22 33.53
C LEU A 314 -13.98 0.37 32.69
N GLU A 315 -14.27 1.16 31.66
CA GLU A 315 -13.26 1.93 30.89
C GLU A 315 -12.47 2.87 31.80
N VAL A 316 -13.16 3.46 32.79
CA VAL A 316 -12.58 4.29 33.85
C VAL A 316 -12.82 3.65 35.20
N VAL A 317 -11.76 3.41 35.96
CA VAL A 317 -11.79 2.93 37.34
C VAL A 317 -10.98 3.84 38.25
N ASP A 318 -11.16 3.67 39.57
CA ASP A 318 -10.29 4.33 40.56
C ASP A 318 -8.82 3.98 40.30
N GLU A 319 -7.92 4.95 40.50
CA GLU A 319 -6.49 4.79 40.21
C GLU A 319 -5.88 3.58 40.94
N ASP A 320 -6.24 3.37 42.22
CA ASP A 320 -5.76 2.28 43.08
C ASP A 320 -6.68 1.02 42.98
N SER A 321 -7.59 0.94 42.00
CA SER A 321 -8.49 -0.20 41.82
C SER A 321 -7.76 -1.48 41.43
N VAL A 322 -8.03 -2.58 42.14
CA VAL A 322 -7.51 -3.92 41.81
C VAL A 322 -8.03 -4.48 40.47
N LEU A 323 -9.08 -3.87 39.91
CA LEU A 323 -9.64 -4.24 38.61
C LEU A 323 -9.00 -3.46 37.44
N ARG A 324 -8.11 -2.50 37.75
CA ARG A 324 -7.40 -1.74 36.74
C ARG A 324 -6.40 -2.64 36.02
N THR A 325 -6.40 -2.53 34.70
CA THR A 325 -5.48 -3.19 33.80
C THR A 325 -4.54 -2.14 33.20
N GLY A 326 -3.39 -2.58 32.72
CA GLY A 326 -2.40 -1.71 32.10
C GLY A 326 -1.75 -2.40 30.90
N PHE A 327 -1.03 -1.62 30.11
CA PHE A 327 -0.26 -2.09 28.98
C PHE A 327 1.06 -2.69 29.45
N ALA A 328 1.40 -3.87 28.93
CA ALA A 328 2.75 -4.41 29.10
C ALA A 328 3.74 -3.55 28.32
N ASN A 329 3.40 -3.23 27.09
CA ASN A 329 4.15 -2.36 26.20
C ASN A 329 3.21 -1.55 25.32
N HIS A 330 3.75 -0.57 24.60
CA HIS A 330 2.99 0.27 23.68
C HIS A 330 3.84 0.70 22.49
N ALA A 331 3.31 0.55 21.28
CA ALA A 331 3.94 1.11 20.08
C ALA A 331 3.23 2.39 19.64
N PHE A 332 4.03 3.33 19.17
CA PHE A 332 3.59 4.64 18.67
C PHE A 332 4.65 5.18 17.70
N CYS A 333 4.48 6.41 17.21
CA CYS A 333 5.42 7.04 16.30
C CYS A 333 6.10 8.25 16.93
N GLY A 334 7.26 8.64 16.39
CA GLY A 334 7.94 9.88 16.77
C GLY A 334 8.65 10.55 15.60
N LEU A 335 8.91 11.85 15.71
CA LEU A 335 9.65 12.62 14.70
C LEU A 335 11.17 12.60 14.99
N LEU A 336 11.96 12.04 14.05
CA LEU A 336 13.40 11.69 14.13
C LEU A 336 14.35 12.82 14.60
N ASN A 337 13.88 14.07 14.67
CA ASN A 337 14.68 15.25 15.03
C ASN A 337 14.09 16.13 16.14
N LYS A 338 12.90 15.82 16.66
CA LYS A 338 12.21 16.74 17.57
C LYS A 338 11.84 16.15 18.93
N ASP A 339 12.18 14.88 19.20
CA ASP A 339 11.72 14.15 20.39
C ASP A 339 10.18 14.15 20.53
N ASN A 340 9.47 14.47 19.43
CA ASN A 340 8.03 14.69 19.43
C ASN A 340 7.28 13.39 19.16
N ILE A 341 6.29 13.11 20.00
CA ILE A 341 5.50 11.88 19.95
C ILE A 341 4.21 12.06 19.14
N ILE A 342 3.97 11.12 18.23
CA ILE A 342 2.75 10.98 17.47
C ILE A 342 2.07 9.66 17.88
N ASP A 343 0.90 9.74 18.48
CA ASP A 343 0.16 8.57 18.96
C ASP A 343 -1.35 8.78 18.77
N ILE A 344 -1.98 7.89 18.01
CA ILE A 344 -3.42 7.85 17.78
C ILE A 344 -4.11 6.73 18.57
N CYS A 345 -3.35 5.92 19.32
CA CYS A 345 -3.89 4.86 20.14
C CYS A 345 -4.23 5.37 21.55
N ALA A 346 -3.22 5.85 22.29
CA ALA A 346 -3.37 6.37 23.65
C ALA A 346 -3.24 7.90 23.65
N GLY A 347 -4.12 8.58 22.92
CA GLY A 347 -3.93 9.99 22.55
C GLY A 347 -5.21 10.82 22.50
N PRO A 348 -5.42 11.67 21.48
CA PRO A 348 -4.49 11.90 20.36
C PRO A 348 -3.27 12.75 20.78
N HIS A 349 -2.10 12.37 20.26
CA HIS A 349 -0.86 13.14 20.36
C HIS A 349 -0.39 13.47 18.93
N PRO A 350 -0.51 14.72 18.44
CA PRO A 350 -0.24 15.06 17.05
C PRO A 350 1.23 15.41 16.76
N GLY A 351 2.18 15.05 17.63
CA GLY A 351 3.58 15.47 17.48
C GLY A 351 3.95 16.79 18.16
N ASN A 352 3.17 17.22 19.16
CA ASN A 352 3.48 18.43 19.95
C ASN A 352 4.15 18.14 21.30
N ASP A 353 4.07 16.88 21.77
CA ASP A 353 4.60 16.48 23.07
C ASP A 353 6.00 15.91 22.92
N THR A 354 6.93 16.31 23.78
CA THR A 354 8.22 15.61 23.93
C THR A 354 8.02 14.20 24.49
N ALA A 355 9.01 13.32 24.41
CA ALA A 355 8.93 11.98 25.01
C ALA A 355 8.65 12.03 26.53
N GLU A 356 9.26 12.98 27.26
CA GLU A 356 8.99 13.20 28.68
C GLU A 356 7.54 13.64 28.94
N GLU A 357 7.05 14.62 28.18
CA GLU A 357 5.68 15.13 28.33
C GLU A 357 4.65 14.06 27.97
N TYR A 358 4.89 13.30 26.90
CA TYR A 358 4.04 12.19 26.49
C TYR A 358 3.96 11.12 27.58
N VAL A 359 5.10 10.63 28.09
CA VAL A 359 5.12 9.63 29.16
C VAL A 359 4.44 10.19 30.42
N GLY A 360 4.70 11.44 30.80
CA GLY A 360 4.05 12.07 31.95
C GLY A 360 2.53 12.22 31.79
N LYS A 361 2.03 12.39 30.57
CA LYS A 361 0.59 12.46 30.25
C LYS A 361 -0.04 11.09 30.14
N ALA A 362 0.62 10.11 29.51
CA ALA A 362 0.04 8.82 29.17
C ALA A 362 0.22 7.76 30.27
N VAL A 363 1.35 7.78 31.00
CA VAL A 363 1.70 6.76 32.01
C VAL A 363 1.42 7.27 33.42
N ASP A 364 0.63 6.51 34.18
CA ASP A 364 0.39 6.77 35.59
C ASP A 364 1.58 6.30 36.43
N SER A 365 2.28 7.27 37.01
CA SER A 365 3.49 7.06 37.84
C SER A 365 3.22 7.11 39.35
N ASN A 366 1.99 7.41 39.78
CA ASN A 366 1.67 7.70 41.18
C ASN A 366 1.10 6.49 41.96
N LEU A 367 1.02 5.33 41.33
CA LEU A 367 0.25 4.21 41.86
C LEU A 367 0.92 3.41 42.96
N LYS A 368 0.11 3.06 43.97
CA LYS A 368 0.46 2.06 44.99
C LYS A 368 0.35 0.62 44.47
N LEU A 369 -0.16 0.43 43.25
CA LEU A 369 -0.38 -0.89 42.64
C LEU A 369 0.91 -1.53 42.11
N TYR A 370 1.93 -0.76 41.67
CA TYR A 370 3.17 -1.32 41.10
C TYR A 370 3.90 -2.34 42.01
N PRO A 371 4.03 -2.13 43.33
CA PRO A 371 4.63 -3.14 44.22
C PRO A 371 3.83 -4.46 44.36
N ALA A 372 2.61 -4.56 43.82
CA ALA A 372 1.69 -5.69 44.00
C ALA A 372 1.07 -6.22 42.67
N ALA A 373 1.44 -5.65 41.52
CA ALA A 373 0.78 -5.87 40.23
C ALA A 373 1.66 -6.63 39.21
N ARG A 374 1.13 -6.84 38.00
CA ARG A 374 1.81 -7.44 36.83
C ARG A 374 3.04 -6.63 36.38
N PHE A 375 3.14 -5.36 36.74
CA PHE A 375 4.24 -4.44 36.40
C PHE A 375 4.95 -4.01 37.67
N ASP A 376 6.28 -4.04 37.67
CA ASP A 376 7.12 -3.66 38.82
C ASP A 376 7.36 -2.14 38.92
N ARG A 377 7.17 -1.41 37.81
CA ARG A 377 7.32 0.05 37.72
C ARG A 377 6.55 0.66 36.53
N PRO A 378 6.26 1.98 36.56
CA PRO A 378 5.80 2.70 35.37
C PRO A 378 6.90 2.77 34.31
N GLY A 379 6.48 2.84 33.05
CA GLY A 379 7.35 3.20 31.93
C GLY A 379 7.88 4.62 32.04
N LYS A 380 9.08 4.84 31.51
CA LYS A 380 9.79 6.11 31.48
C LYS A 380 10.25 6.42 30.07
N LYS A 381 10.62 7.67 29.79
CA LYS A 381 11.16 8.02 28.48
C LYS A 381 12.42 7.22 28.12
N GLU A 382 13.23 6.84 29.11
CA GLU A 382 14.46 6.07 28.88
C GLU A 382 14.18 4.62 28.46
N ASP A 383 12.94 4.16 28.62
CA ASP A 383 12.49 2.83 28.20
C ASP A 383 11.96 2.83 26.75
N ILE A 384 11.89 4.00 26.11
CA ILE A 384 11.50 4.11 24.71
C ILE A 384 12.66 3.61 23.85
N VAL A 385 12.38 2.61 23.02
CA VAL A 385 13.30 2.07 22.03
C VAL A 385 12.74 2.27 20.64
N ILE A 386 13.63 2.42 19.66
CA ILE A 386 13.26 2.53 18.25
C ILE A 386 13.10 1.11 17.68
N GLY A 387 11.91 0.82 17.15
CA GLY A 387 11.60 -0.43 16.45
C GLY A 387 11.91 -0.36 14.95
N TYR A 388 11.71 -1.48 14.24
CA TYR A 388 11.93 -1.52 12.78
C TYR A 388 10.83 -0.79 12.01
N GLY A 389 9.60 -0.84 12.53
CA GLY A 389 8.44 -0.24 11.89
C GLY A 389 7.93 -1.03 10.68
N VAL A 390 7.12 -0.37 9.86
CA VAL A 390 6.51 -0.94 8.67
C VAL A 390 7.57 -1.18 7.60
N ALA A 391 7.85 -2.46 7.35
CA ALA A 391 8.84 -2.89 6.37
C ALA A 391 8.24 -3.02 4.95
N ASP A 392 6.95 -3.30 4.86
CA ASP A 392 6.19 -3.42 3.62
C ASP A 392 4.71 -3.16 3.91
N VAL A 393 4.01 -2.57 2.95
CA VAL A 393 2.55 -2.60 2.90
C VAL A 393 2.10 -3.66 1.90
N GLU A 394 0.86 -4.12 1.99
CA GLU A 394 0.41 -5.22 1.15
C GLU A 394 0.58 -4.93 -0.34
N ARG A 395 0.92 -5.99 -1.05
CA ARG A 395 0.77 -5.99 -2.49
C ARG A 395 -0.72 -6.15 -2.71
N ILE A 396 -1.37 -5.11 -3.22
CA ILE A 396 -2.55 -5.34 -4.04
C ILE A 396 -2.01 -6.09 -5.27
N GLU A 397 -1.87 -7.41 -5.17
CA GLU A 397 -1.75 -8.22 -6.37
C GLU A 397 -3.07 -7.99 -7.11
N ALA A 398 -3.11 -7.03 -8.04
CA ALA A 398 -4.05 -7.14 -9.14
C ALA A 398 -3.95 -8.59 -9.58
N ALA A 399 -5.04 -9.35 -9.40
CA ALA A 399 -5.13 -10.77 -9.71
C ALA A 399 -4.23 -11.05 -10.91
N ASN A 400 -3.08 -11.70 -10.65
CA ASN A 400 -1.88 -11.63 -11.50
C ASN A 400 -2.24 -11.36 -12.97
N PRO A 401 -1.90 -10.21 -13.58
CA PRO A 401 -1.89 -10.17 -15.03
C PRO A 401 -0.98 -11.30 -15.48
N LEU A 402 -1.49 -12.13 -16.40
CA LEU A 402 -0.78 -13.27 -16.97
C LEU A 402 0.68 -12.89 -17.28
N PRO A 403 1.63 -13.83 -17.12
CA PRO A 403 3.04 -13.56 -17.31
C PRO A 403 3.36 -13.38 -18.81
N PHE A 404 3.02 -12.23 -19.39
CA PHE A 404 3.37 -11.86 -20.78
C PHE A 404 3.50 -10.34 -20.97
N SER A 405 4.14 -9.61 -20.05
CA SER A 405 4.72 -8.30 -20.39
C SER A 405 6.25 -8.40 -20.48
N PRO A 406 6.86 -8.12 -21.65
CA PRO A 406 8.32 -8.16 -21.86
C PRO A 406 9.14 -7.12 -21.06
N GLU A 407 8.53 -6.24 -20.27
CA GLU A 407 9.19 -5.02 -19.75
C GLU A 407 9.77 -5.13 -18.33
N SER A 408 9.76 -6.30 -17.69
CA SER A 408 10.40 -6.52 -16.37
C SER A 408 11.94 -6.55 -16.41
N ALA A 409 12.57 -6.18 -17.52
CA ALA A 409 14.01 -6.32 -17.76
C ALA A 409 14.93 -5.40 -16.94
N LYS A 410 14.41 -4.52 -16.08
CA LYS A 410 15.26 -3.67 -15.20
C LYS A 410 15.42 -4.19 -13.76
N ASP A 411 14.59 -5.14 -13.32
CA ASP A 411 14.83 -5.95 -12.10
C ASP A 411 15.75 -7.16 -12.37
N GLU A 412 16.26 -7.27 -13.60
CA GLU A 412 16.96 -8.44 -14.13
C GLU A 412 18.18 -8.88 -13.30
N LYS A 413 18.87 -8.00 -12.58
CA LYS A 413 20.00 -8.42 -11.70
C LYS A 413 19.54 -9.09 -10.40
N MET A 414 18.55 -8.52 -9.72
CA MET A 414 18.01 -9.09 -8.48
C MET A 414 17.19 -10.35 -8.81
N ASP A 415 16.45 -10.30 -9.91
CA ASP A 415 15.71 -11.44 -10.44
C ASP A 415 16.65 -12.53 -10.95
N LYS A 416 17.80 -12.19 -11.54
CA LYS A 416 18.83 -13.17 -11.89
C LYS A 416 19.44 -13.82 -10.66
N LYS A 417 19.77 -13.08 -9.60
CA LYS A 417 20.29 -13.68 -8.36
C LYS A 417 19.26 -14.57 -7.66
N LYS A 418 17.98 -14.15 -7.66
CA LYS A 418 16.85 -14.96 -7.18
C LYS A 418 16.66 -16.21 -8.04
N ALA A 419 16.67 -16.07 -9.36
CA ALA A 419 16.55 -17.17 -10.32
C ALA A 419 17.72 -18.15 -10.23
N GLU A 420 18.95 -17.67 -10.06
CA GLU A 420 20.14 -18.51 -9.86
C GLU A 420 20.05 -19.31 -8.55
N LYS A 421 19.64 -18.68 -7.44
CA LYS A 421 19.39 -19.40 -6.17
C LYS A 421 18.26 -20.42 -6.31
N LEU A 422 17.16 -20.03 -6.95
CA LEU A 422 16.02 -20.89 -7.21
C LEU A 422 16.39 -22.08 -8.08
N ASN A 423 17.18 -21.87 -9.13
CA ASN A 423 17.66 -22.93 -10.02
C ASN A 423 18.59 -23.88 -9.27
N LYS A 424 19.50 -23.37 -8.42
CA LYS A 424 20.32 -24.23 -7.55
C LYS A 424 19.50 -25.09 -6.60
N ILE A 425 18.45 -24.53 -6.00
CA ILE A 425 17.53 -25.28 -5.13
C ILE A 425 16.81 -26.37 -5.96
N LYS A 426 16.30 -26.02 -7.14
CA LYS A 426 15.64 -26.97 -8.05
C LYS A 426 16.58 -28.10 -8.50
N GLU A 427 17.85 -27.79 -8.78
CA GLU A 427 18.90 -28.76 -9.13
C GLU A 427 19.20 -29.69 -7.96
N LEU A 428 19.38 -29.14 -6.74
CA LEU A 428 19.63 -29.92 -5.52
C LEU A 428 18.51 -30.92 -5.22
N LEU A 429 17.28 -30.59 -5.62
CA LEU A 429 16.10 -31.43 -5.40
C LEU A 429 15.79 -32.39 -6.56
N ASP A 430 16.57 -32.33 -7.66
CA ASP A 430 16.28 -33.05 -8.91
C ASP A 430 14.85 -32.77 -9.43
N TYR A 431 14.47 -31.49 -9.39
CA TYR A 431 13.11 -31.04 -9.68
C TYR A 431 12.61 -31.43 -11.08
N PRO A 432 13.33 -31.19 -12.19
CA PRO A 432 12.80 -31.50 -13.53
C PRO A 432 12.52 -33.00 -13.74
N THR A 433 13.42 -33.87 -13.29
CA THR A 433 13.36 -35.32 -13.56
C THR A 433 12.26 -36.03 -12.77
N LYS A 434 12.00 -35.59 -11.54
CA LYS A 434 11.03 -36.24 -10.65
C LYS A 434 9.60 -35.72 -10.85
N TYR A 435 9.49 -34.48 -11.30
CA TYR A 435 8.23 -33.75 -11.25
C TYR A 435 7.39 -33.88 -12.53
N GLU A 436 8.02 -33.91 -13.71
CA GLU A 436 7.32 -34.17 -14.99
C GLU A 436 6.60 -35.53 -15.04
N SER A 437 6.87 -36.41 -14.06
CA SER A 437 6.24 -37.72 -13.91
C SER A 437 5.03 -37.76 -12.97
N LEU A 438 4.66 -36.63 -12.36
CA LEU A 438 3.48 -36.57 -11.50
C LEU A 438 2.22 -36.68 -12.35
N ASP A 439 1.31 -37.54 -11.91
CA ASP A 439 0.00 -37.66 -12.53
C ASP A 439 -0.81 -36.39 -12.23
N PRO A 440 -1.17 -35.58 -13.25
CA PRO A 440 -1.99 -34.39 -13.04
C PRO A 440 -3.38 -34.74 -12.49
N TYR A 441 -3.80 -36.01 -12.55
CA TYR A 441 -5.11 -36.47 -12.10
C TYR A 441 -5.17 -36.89 -10.63
N THR A 442 -4.05 -36.88 -9.89
CA THR A 442 -4.05 -37.14 -8.45
C THR A 442 -3.96 -35.84 -7.64
N PHE A 443 -4.88 -35.65 -6.71
CA PHE A 443 -4.95 -34.47 -5.85
C PHE A 443 -5.38 -34.83 -4.42
N VAL A 444 -5.19 -33.90 -3.50
CA VAL A 444 -5.60 -34.00 -2.10
C VAL A 444 -6.97 -33.35 -1.95
N CYS A 445 -7.90 -34.11 -1.39
CA CYS A 445 -9.25 -33.69 -1.03
C CYS A 445 -9.56 -34.15 0.39
N CYS A 446 -9.14 -33.38 1.39
CA CYS A 446 -9.48 -33.61 2.79
C CYS A 446 -10.04 -32.34 3.42
N ASN A 447 -10.82 -32.52 4.49
CA ASN A 447 -11.23 -31.41 5.32
C ASN A 447 -10.04 -30.94 6.16
N TRP A 448 -9.87 -29.62 6.28
CA TRP A 448 -8.85 -29.00 7.13
C TRP A 448 -9.47 -28.66 8.49
N PRO A 449 -9.32 -29.52 9.51
CA PRO A 449 -9.91 -29.28 10.82
C PRO A 449 -9.30 -28.04 11.47
N ASP A 450 -10.02 -27.46 12.42
CA ASP A 450 -9.51 -26.42 13.31
C ASP A 450 -8.18 -26.88 13.95
N PRO A 451 -7.07 -26.14 13.79
CA PRO A 451 -5.79 -26.53 14.37
C PRO A 451 -5.84 -26.60 15.90
N LEU A 452 -6.70 -25.85 16.58
CA LEU A 452 -6.87 -25.93 18.03
C LEU A 452 -7.51 -27.26 18.50
N ALA A 453 -8.07 -28.05 17.58
CA ALA A 453 -8.48 -29.42 17.88
C ALA A 453 -7.29 -30.40 17.97
N ASN A 454 -6.09 -29.98 17.53
CA ASN A 454 -4.87 -30.77 17.69
C ASN A 454 -4.40 -30.70 19.16
N PRO A 455 -4.19 -31.85 19.84
CA PRO A 455 -3.71 -31.87 21.22
C PRO A 455 -2.39 -31.12 21.48
N LEU A 456 -1.54 -30.94 20.45
CA LEU A 456 -0.30 -30.17 20.53
C LEU A 456 -0.55 -28.68 20.82
N LEU A 457 -1.73 -28.17 20.44
CA LEU A 457 -2.14 -26.78 20.61
C LEU A 457 -3.07 -26.62 21.81
N SER A 458 -3.04 -27.56 22.76
CA SER A 458 -3.83 -27.47 23.99
C SER A 458 -3.38 -26.29 24.85
N GLY A 459 -4.19 -25.22 24.87
CA GLY A 459 -3.90 -23.98 25.59
C GLY A 459 -3.67 -22.78 24.68
N TRP A 460 -3.45 -23.03 23.39
CA TRP A 460 -3.26 -21.99 22.39
C TRP A 460 -4.57 -21.27 22.07
N THR A 461 -4.45 -20.01 21.67
CA THR A 461 -5.56 -19.16 21.23
C THR A 461 -5.39 -18.79 19.76
N MET A 462 -6.47 -18.80 18.98
CA MET A 462 -6.49 -18.36 17.58
C MET A 462 -6.62 -16.84 17.51
N ASP A 463 -5.63 -16.18 16.90
CA ASP A 463 -5.65 -14.75 16.61
C ASP A 463 -6.34 -14.43 15.29
N LEU A 464 -6.05 -15.24 14.26
CA LEU A 464 -6.51 -15.01 12.90
C LEU A 464 -6.86 -16.34 12.23
N GLU A 465 -8.05 -16.42 11.66
CA GLU A 465 -8.38 -17.40 10.62
C GLU A 465 -8.81 -16.66 9.36
N GLN A 466 -8.09 -16.88 8.26
CA GLN A 466 -8.40 -16.26 6.98
C GLN A 466 -8.37 -17.29 5.86
N VAL A 467 -9.30 -17.17 4.90
CA VAL A 467 -9.25 -17.87 3.61
C VAL A 467 -9.19 -16.81 2.51
N ARG A 468 -8.18 -16.92 1.64
CA ARG A 468 -7.99 -16.06 0.46
C ARG A 468 -8.15 -16.92 -0.77
N VAL A 469 -9.21 -16.70 -1.55
CA VAL A 469 -9.40 -17.41 -2.81
C VAL A 469 -8.58 -16.71 -3.90
N GLY A 470 -8.05 -17.50 -4.83
CA GLY A 470 -7.28 -16.99 -5.94
C GLY A 470 -7.48 -17.86 -7.18
N TRP A 471 -7.20 -17.28 -8.35
CA TRP A 471 -7.39 -17.97 -9.63
C TRP A 471 -6.66 -19.32 -9.73
N LYS A 472 -5.42 -19.37 -9.19
CA LYS A 472 -4.55 -20.55 -9.26
C LYS A 472 -4.69 -21.48 -8.06
N GLY A 473 -5.44 -21.09 -7.05
CA GLY A 473 -5.57 -21.83 -5.79
C GLY A 473 -6.04 -20.96 -4.63
N VAL A 474 -6.29 -21.61 -3.51
CA VAL A 474 -6.84 -21.04 -2.29
C VAL A 474 -5.77 -21.09 -1.21
N LEU A 475 -5.65 -20.02 -0.43
CA LEU A 475 -4.75 -19.93 0.71
C LEU A 475 -5.55 -19.80 2.00
N LYS A 476 -5.45 -20.79 2.88
CA LYS A 476 -5.95 -20.70 4.24
C LYS A 476 -4.81 -20.36 5.19
N GLN A 477 -5.05 -19.46 6.12
CA GLN A 477 -4.07 -19.00 7.10
C GLN A 477 -4.65 -19.05 8.51
N TRP A 478 -3.85 -19.57 9.43
CA TRP A 478 -4.11 -19.55 10.87
C TRP A 478 -2.95 -18.90 11.59
N CYS A 479 -3.22 -17.91 12.44
CA CYS A 479 -2.24 -17.38 13.39
C CYS A 479 -2.72 -17.68 14.81
N MET A 480 -1.84 -18.23 15.64
CA MET A 480 -2.15 -18.64 17.00
C MET A 480 -1.02 -18.27 17.95
N HIS A 481 -1.32 -18.15 19.24
CA HIS A 481 -0.33 -17.92 20.30
C HIS A 481 -0.60 -18.70 21.58
N ASP A 482 0.46 -18.94 22.36
CA ASP A 482 0.43 -19.35 23.77
C ASP A 482 1.51 -18.56 24.53
N GLY A 483 1.09 -17.56 25.30
CA GLY A 483 2.02 -16.61 25.92
C GLY A 483 2.81 -15.80 24.87
N GLU A 484 4.13 -15.97 24.84
CA GLU A 484 5.04 -15.33 23.86
C GLU A 484 5.30 -16.19 22.62
N GLU A 485 4.91 -17.46 22.67
CA GLU A 485 5.02 -18.39 21.55
C GLU A 485 3.97 -18.06 20.49
N ARG A 486 4.36 -18.10 19.21
CA ARG A 486 3.43 -17.87 18.10
C ARG A 486 3.61 -18.90 17.00
N ILE A 487 2.51 -19.29 16.37
CA ILE A 487 2.49 -20.19 15.23
C ILE A 487 1.64 -19.58 14.12
N ASN A 488 2.20 -19.55 12.91
CA ASN A 488 1.50 -19.21 11.68
C ASN A 488 1.47 -20.44 10.77
N ILE A 489 0.29 -20.88 10.38
CA ILE A 489 0.10 -22.00 9.45
C ILE A 489 -0.57 -21.46 8.20
N GLU A 490 0.10 -21.61 7.06
CA GLU A 490 -0.51 -21.43 5.75
C GLU A 490 -0.73 -22.78 5.05
N ILE A 491 -1.93 -22.97 4.51
CA ILE A 491 -2.30 -24.08 3.64
C ILE A 491 -2.65 -23.50 2.27
N TYR A 492 -1.88 -23.83 1.25
CA TYR A 492 -2.13 -23.44 -0.13
C TYR A 492 -2.62 -24.64 -0.95
N VAL A 493 -3.84 -24.59 -1.46
CA VAL A 493 -4.42 -25.64 -2.31
C VAL A 493 -4.54 -25.12 -3.74
N SER A 494 -3.80 -25.72 -4.68
CA SER A 494 -3.84 -25.33 -6.09
C SER A 494 -4.96 -26.04 -6.86
N ASN A 495 -5.56 -25.29 -7.78
CA ASN A 495 -6.58 -25.78 -8.72
C ASN A 495 -5.99 -26.36 -10.00
N SER A 496 -4.72 -26.08 -10.27
CA SER A 496 -4.05 -26.45 -11.53
C SER A 496 -3.04 -27.59 -11.32
N GLY A 497 -3.25 -28.39 -10.27
CA GLY A 497 -2.40 -29.51 -9.91
C GLY A 497 -1.18 -29.10 -9.07
N PRO A 498 -0.16 -29.97 -9.00
CA PRO A 498 0.92 -29.82 -8.03
C PRO A 498 1.91 -28.67 -8.36
N ALA A 499 1.93 -28.17 -9.60
CA ALA A 499 3.08 -27.37 -10.08
C ALA A 499 3.11 -25.97 -9.47
N PRO A 500 1.96 -25.26 -9.38
CA PRO A 500 1.90 -23.98 -8.70
C PRO A 500 2.24 -24.07 -7.22
N VAL A 501 1.93 -25.19 -6.56
CA VAL A 501 2.29 -25.42 -5.15
C VAL A 501 3.79 -25.45 -4.98
N HIS A 502 4.48 -26.27 -5.76
CA HIS A 502 5.93 -26.40 -5.68
C HIS A 502 6.61 -25.07 -6.00
N GLU A 503 6.12 -24.37 -7.03
CA GLU A 503 6.61 -23.03 -7.36
C GLU A 503 6.44 -22.05 -6.19
N ARG A 504 5.28 -22.06 -5.52
CA ARG A 504 5.02 -21.24 -4.34
C ARG A 504 6.00 -21.57 -3.22
N ILE A 505 6.14 -22.84 -2.85
CA ILE A 505 7.05 -23.28 -1.78
C ILE A 505 8.50 -22.86 -2.07
N PHE A 506 8.98 -23.00 -3.31
CA PHE A 506 10.32 -22.54 -3.65
C PHE A 506 10.47 -21.02 -3.62
N LYS A 507 9.45 -20.28 -4.04
CA LYS A 507 9.44 -18.81 -3.94
C LYS A 507 9.49 -18.37 -2.48
N THR A 508 8.69 -18.99 -1.61
CA THR A 508 8.70 -18.75 -0.16
C THR A 508 10.09 -19.04 0.41
N LEU A 509 10.66 -20.22 0.14
CA LEU A 509 12.00 -20.58 0.59
C LEU A 509 13.07 -19.59 0.10
N ALA A 510 13.01 -19.21 -1.18
CA ALA A 510 13.97 -18.27 -1.74
C ALA A 510 13.88 -16.89 -1.07
N ALA A 511 12.68 -16.46 -0.63
CA ALA A 511 12.47 -15.24 0.12
C ALA A 511 13.08 -15.35 1.53
N THR A 512 12.79 -16.42 2.28
CA THR A 512 13.33 -16.65 3.63
C THR A 512 14.86 -16.71 3.60
N ALA A 513 15.43 -17.52 2.69
CA ALA A 513 16.88 -17.69 2.55
C ALA A 513 17.61 -16.43 2.03
N LEU A 514 16.88 -15.41 1.57
CA LEU A 514 17.46 -14.11 1.22
C LEU A 514 17.47 -13.15 2.40
N ASN A 515 16.46 -13.16 3.26
CA ASN A 515 16.38 -12.28 4.42
C ASN A 515 17.48 -12.60 5.45
N GLU A 516 17.81 -13.89 5.65
CA GLU A 516 18.92 -14.28 6.54
C GLU A 516 20.30 -13.83 6.04
N CYS A 517 20.48 -13.66 4.72
CA CYS A 517 21.74 -13.17 4.14
C CYS A 517 21.97 -11.66 4.33
N VAL A 518 20.95 -10.89 4.71
CA VAL A 518 21.02 -9.42 4.73
C VAL A 518 21.28 -8.88 6.15
N HIS A 519 20.98 -9.64 7.21
CA HIS A 519 20.90 -9.05 8.55
C HIS A 519 22.11 -9.13 9.50
N ARG A 520 23.26 -9.73 9.14
CA ARG A 520 24.60 -9.42 9.69
C ARG A 520 25.63 -10.46 9.20
N PRO A 521 26.82 -10.05 8.72
CA PRO A 521 27.94 -10.96 8.59
C PRO A 521 28.56 -11.12 9.98
N ASN A 522 28.00 -12.01 10.81
CA ASN A 522 28.78 -12.56 11.93
C ASN A 522 29.51 -13.82 11.39
N PRO A 523 30.84 -13.81 11.26
CA PRO A 523 31.60 -14.94 10.72
C PRO A 523 31.51 -16.21 11.58
N GLU A 524 31.04 -16.11 12.83
CA GLU A 524 30.91 -17.25 13.74
C GLU A 524 29.50 -17.86 13.74
N SER A 525 28.53 -17.27 13.05
CA SER A 525 27.22 -17.88 12.80
C SER A 525 27.17 -18.45 11.38
N GLU A 526 27.89 -19.54 11.13
CA GLU A 526 27.53 -20.48 10.07
C GLU A 526 26.20 -21.17 10.46
N ARG A 527 25.11 -20.39 10.55
CA ARG A 527 23.75 -20.91 10.79
C ARG A 527 23.24 -21.42 9.44
N HIS A 528 23.29 -22.73 9.30
CA HIS A 528 22.96 -23.47 8.10
C HIS A 528 21.45 -23.55 7.88
N ILE A 529 21.01 -23.57 6.61
CA ILE A 529 19.91 -24.44 6.19
C ILE A 529 20.35 -25.86 6.61
N SER A 530 19.95 -26.26 7.82
CA SER A 530 20.58 -27.37 8.54
C SER A 530 20.23 -28.74 7.93
N ARG A 531 19.12 -28.81 7.18
CA ARG A 531 18.67 -30.03 6.53
C ARG A 531 17.65 -29.75 5.41
N VAL A 532 18.06 -29.95 4.17
CA VAL A 532 17.11 -30.39 3.13
C VAL A 532 16.99 -31.90 3.32
N GLN A 533 15.99 -32.36 4.08
CA GLN A 533 15.67 -33.79 4.08
C GLN A 533 15.08 -34.09 2.70
N GLY A 534 15.90 -34.70 1.83
CA GLY A 534 15.50 -35.04 0.48
C GLY A 534 14.25 -35.93 0.48
N LEU A 535 13.51 -35.87 -0.64
CA LEU A 535 12.31 -36.64 -0.92
C LEU A 535 12.33 -38.01 -0.25
N ASN A 536 11.29 -38.33 0.51
CA ASN A 536 11.08 -39.67 1.05
C ASN A 536 11.28 -40.68 -0.11
N PRO A 537 12.26 -41.58 -0.06
CA PRO A 537 12.60 -42.46 -1.18
C PRO A 537 11.44 -43.40 -1.56
N GLU A 538 10.51 -43.65 -0.64
CA GLU A 538 9.29 -44.41 -0.89
C GLU A 538 8.16 -43.55 -1.49
N ASN A 539 8.15 -42.25 -1.19
CA ASN A 539 7.16 -41.28 -1.68
C ASN A 539 7.84 -40.14 -2.44
N LYS A 540 8.14 -40.39 -3.74
CA LYS A 540 8.77 -39.44 -4.68
C LYS A 540 7.99 -38.11 -4.91
N ARG A 541 6.93 -37.85 -4.14
CA ARG A 541 5.93 -36.79 -4.39
C ARG A 541 5.79 -35.80 -3.22
N HIS A 542 6.76 -35.83 -2.29
CA HIS A 542 6.73 -35.11 -1.03
C HIS A 542 8.05 -34.36 -0.82
N ILE A 543 7.97 -33.03 -0.72
CA ILE A 543 9.13 -32.18 -0.41
C ILE A 543 8.89 -31.56 0.95
N THR A 544 9.81 -31.74 1.89
CA THR A 544 9.82 -31.03 3.17
C THR A 544 11.12 -30.25 3.31
N LEU A 545 11.02 -29.01 3.74
CA LEU A 545 12.15 -28.09 3.91
C LEU A 545 12.04 -27.43 5.27
N THR A 546 13.15 -27.40 6.00
CA THR A 546 13.22 -26.81 7.33
C THR A 546 14.22 -25.66 7.32
N ALA A 547 13.81 -24.51 7.87
CA ALA A 547 14.68 -23.40 8.22
C ALA A 547 14.46 -23.04 9.69
N SER A 548 15.51 -22.97 10.49
CA SER A 548 15.37 -22.72 11.93
C SER A 548 16.52 -21.88 12.48
N THR A 549 16.18 -20.97 13.37
CA THR A 549 17.09 -20.21 14.22
C THR A 549 16.76 -20.47 15.70
N GLU A 550 17.35 -19.72 16.62
CA GLU A 550 17.12 -19.86 18.06
C GLU A 550 15.67 -19.50 18.46
N ASN A 551 15.07 -18.52 17.78
CA ASN A 551 13.74 -18.00 18.13
C ASN A 551 12.72 -18.13 16.98
N TYR A 552 13.07 -18.84 15.91
CA TYR A 552 12.21 -18.98 14.74
C TYR A 552 12.39 -20.34 14.11
N SER A 553 11.29 -20.99 13.75
CA SER A 553 11.28 -22.21 12.96
C SER A 553 10.31 -22.05 11.79
N GLN A 554 10.66 -22.56 10.63
CA GLN A 554 9.82 -22.61 9.45
C GLN A 554 9.93 -23.98 8.80
N GLN A 555 8.78 -24.60 8.62
CA GLN A 555 8.61 -25.88 7.96
C GLN A 555 7.77 -25.66 6.70
N LEU A 556 8.33 -25.94 5.54
CA LEU A 556 7.64 -25.89 4.27
C LEU A 556 7.43 -27.30 3.75
N SER A 557 6.24 -27.61 3.24
CA SER A 557 5.99 -28.88 2.58
C SER A 557 5.13 -28.74 1.34
N ALA A 558 5.29 -29.67 0.40
CA ALA A 558 4.42 -29.82 -0.76
C ALA A 558 4.02 -31.28 -0.94
N ILE A 559 2.71 -31.52 -1.00
CA ILE A 559 2.08 -32.82 -1.22
C ILE A 559 1.00 -32.65 -2.29
N TYR A 560 1.26 -33.17 -3.50
CA TYR A 560 0.39 -32.99 -4.66
C TYR A 560 0.00 -31.50 -4.84
N ASN A 561 -1.29 -31.20 -4.92
CA ASN A 561 -1.82 -29.85 -5.08
C ASN A 561 -1.93 -29.07 -3.77
N VAL A 562 -1.27 -29.48 -2.68
CA VAL A 562 -1.29 -28.79 -1.39
C VAL A 562 0.11 -28.42 -0.93
N GLY A 563 0.29 -27.17 -0.52
CA GLY A 563 1.51 -26.66 0.10
C GLY A 563 1.25 -26.21 1.52
N PHE A 564 2.21 -26.46 2.40
CA PHE A 564 2.19 -26.07 3.80
C PHE A 564 3.34 -25.11 4.09
N ASN A 565 3.08 -24.08 4.87
CA ASN A 565 4.09 -23.23 5.50
C ASN A 565 3.73 -23.09 6.98
N VAL A 566 4.48 -23.74 7.86
CA VAL A 566 4.30 -23.70 9.30
C VAL A 566 5.47 -22.93 9.89
N GLU A 567 5.19 -21.74 10.39
CA GLU A 567 6.16 -20.87 11.04
C GLU A 567 5.89 -20.84 12.54
N GLY A 568 6.96 -20.84 13.33
CA GLY A 568 6.95 -20.79 14.77
C GLY A 568 7.89 -19.71 15.25
N PHE A 569 7.47 -18.92 16.24
CA PHE A 569 8.27 -17.86 16.86
C PHE A 569 8.36 -18.12 18.36
N ASN A 570 9.57 -17.98 18.90
CA ASN A 570 9.90 -18.19 20.32
C ASN A 570 9.50 -19.55 20.90
N LEU A 571 9.39 -20.59 20.06
CA LEU A 571 8.96 -21.91 20.51
C LEU A 571 10.05 -22.61 21.36
N GLU A 572 9.68 -23.09 22.54
CA GLU A 572 10.56 -23.92 23.39
C GLU A 572 10.73 -25.35 22.82
N THR A 573 9.77 -25.80 22.02
CA THR A 573 9.73 -27.14 21.41
C THR A 573 9.46 -27.07 19.92
N ASP A 574 9.87 -28.09 19.15
CA ASP A 574 9.66 -28.12 17.69
C ASP A 574 8.23 -28.53 17.32
N ILE A 575 7.25 -27.81 17.88
CA ILE A 575 5.82 -27.96 17.57
C ILE A 575 5.58 -27.76 16.07
N THR A 576 6.41 -26.97 15.38
CA THR A 576 6.28 -26.76 13.93
C THR A 576 6.41 -28.05 13.13
N GLN A 577 7.35 -28.93 13.47
CA GLN A 577 7.52 -30.20 12.77
C GLN A 577 6.35 -31.14 13.06
N ASP A 578 5.92 -31.25 14.32
CA ASP A 578 4.80 -32.13 14.69
C ASP A 578 3.47 -31.68 14.05
N LEU A 579 3.25 -30.36 13.96
CA LEU A 579 2.11 -29.80 13.24
C LEU A 579 2.19 -30.05 11.73
N LEU A 580 3.39 -29.92 11.16
CA LEU A 580 3.58 -30.24 9.75
C LEU A 580 3.26 -31.72 9.49
N ASP A 581 3.82 -32.64 10.28
CA ASP A 581 3.56 -34.08 10.16
C ASP A 581 2.06 -34.39 10.27
N TRP A 582 1.35 -33.70 11.17
CA TRP A 582 -0.10 -33.81 11.29
C TRP A 582 -0.83 -33.37 10.01
N LEU A 583 -0.50 -32.20 9.47
CA LEU A 583 -1.08 -31.68 8.22
C LEU A 583 -0.78 -32.58 7.02
N GLU A 584 0.44 -33.09 6.94
CA GLU A 584 0.86 -34.02 5.89
C GLU A 584 0.08 -35.33 5.95
N ASN A 585 -0.12 -35.87 7.15
CA ASN A 585 -0.95 -37.07 7.36
C ASN A 585 -2.41 -36.83 6.94
N LEU A 586 -2.98 -35.66 7.24
CA LEU A 586 -4.32 -35.30 6.75
C LEU A 586 -4.36 -35.28 5.22
N ALA A 587 -3.38 -34.64 4.59
CA ALA A 587 -3.28 -34.55 3.14
C ALA A 587 -3.13 -35.93 2.48
N LEU A 588 -2.24 -36.77 2.99
CA LEU A 588 -2.00 -38.12 2.47
C LEU A 588 -3.25 -39.00 2.57
N ASN A 589 -4.03 -38.87 3.64
CA ASN A 589 -5.31 -39.56 3.78
C ASN A 589 -6.41 -39.00 2.87
N GLY A 590 -6.26 -37.76 2.39
CA GLY A 590 -7.15 -37.10 1.43
C GLY A 590 -6.83 -37.36 -0.04
N VAL A 591 -5.75 -38.09 -0.36
CA VAL A 591 -5.32 -38.30 -1.75
C VAL A 591 -6.38 -39.10 -2.52
N THR A 592 -6.73 -38.61 -3.71
CA THR A 592 -7.78 -39.19 -4.54
C THR A 592 -7.55 -38.87 -6.02
N GLU A 593 -8.12 -39.70 -6.89
CA GLU A 593 -8.20 -39.49 -8.34
C GLU A 593 -9.63 -39.09 -8.78
N ASP A 594 -10.53 -38.93 -7.80
CA ASP A 594 -11.97 -38.72 -8.02
C ASP A 594 -12.30 -37.23 -8.20
N TRP A 595 -12.17 -36.74 -9.44
CA TRP A 595 -12.44 -35.35 -9.82
C TRP A 595 -13.87 -34.88 -9.55
N ASP A 596 -14.83 -35.78 -9.34
CA ASP A 596 -16.21 -35.40 -8.98
C ASP A 596 -16.29 -34.74 -7.59
N LYS A 597 -15.22 -34.79 -6.80
CA LYS A 597 -15.10 -34.08 -5.51
C LYS A 597 -14.77 -32.60 -5.64
N PHE A 598 -14.30 -32.13 -6.79
CA PHE A 598 -14.14 -30.69 -7.01
C PHE A 598 -15.53 -30.01 -7.02
N PRO A 599 -15.65 -28.80 -6.45
CA PRO A 599 -16.89 -28.05 -6.57
C PRO A 599 -17.16 -27.78 -8.05
N LYS A 600 -18.34 -28.12 -8.55
CA LYS A 600 -18.68 -27.91 -9.95
C LYS A 600 -19.33 -26.55 -10.12
N LEU A 601 -18.71 -25.70 -10.93
CA LEU A 601 -19.22 -24.38 -11.26
C LEU A 601 -19.81 -24.41 -12.68
N LYS A 602 -21.13 -24.39 -12.78
CA LYS A 602 -21.79 -24.03 -14.04
C LYS A 602 -21.93 -22.52 -14.11
N LEU A 603 -21.81 -22.00 -15.32
CA LEU A 603 -22.17 -20.61 -15.58
C LEU A 603 -23.46 -20.64 -16.38
N ILE A 604 -24.48 -19.96 -15.89
CA ILE A 604 -25.78 -19.92 -16.56
C ILE A 604 -25.81 -18.78 -17.57
N GLU A 605 -25.31 -17.60 -17.19
CA GLU A 605 -25.38 -16.38 -17.99
C GLU A 605 -24.12 -15.51 -17.75
N PRO A 606 -23.67 -14.73 -18.75
CA PRO A 606 -24.28 -14.55 -20.07
C PRO A 606 -23.93 -15.66 -21.09
N ALA A 607 -24.68 -15.75 -22.20
CA ALA A 607 -24.36 -16.64 -23.32
C ALA A 607 -23.05 -16.20 -23.99
N PHE A 608 -22.13 -17.14 -24.21
CA PHE A 608 -20.78 -16.81 -24.64
C PHE A 608 -20.52 -16.83 -26.15
N PRO A 609 -19.62 -15.96 -26.64
CA PRO A 609 -19.17 -14.72 -25.98
C PRO A 609 -20.33 -13.72 -25.91
N ALA A 610 -20.45 -13.00 -24.80
CA ALA A 610 -21.47 -11.96 -24.67
C ALA A 610 -20.95 -10.67 -25.31
N ASN A 611 -21.75 -10.05 -26.18
CA ASN A 611 -21.45 -8.73 -26.71
C ASN A 611 -22.22 -7.71 -25.87
N VAL A 612 -21.51 -6.75 -25.27
CA VAL A 612 -22.09 -5.73 -24.40
C VAL A 612 -21.67 -4.36 -24.94
N ALA A 613 -22.62 -3.44 -25.11
CA ALA A 613 -22.26 -2.10 -25.54
C ALA A 613 -21.55 -1.35 -24.40
N LEU A 614 -20.61 -0.47 -24.75
CA LEU A 614 -19.95 0.42 -23.80
C LEU A 614 -21.00 1.17 -22.94
N GLY A 615 -20.84 1.15 -21.62
CA GLY A 615 -21.74 1.78 -20.65
C GLY A 615 -22.94 0.93 -20.21
N GLU A 616 -23.27 -0.16 -20.92
CA GLU A 616 -24.33 -1.09 -20.51
C GLU A 616 -23.90 -1.98 -19.36
N THR A 617 -24.88 -2.48 -18.60
CA THR A 617 -24.67 -3.50 -17.58
C THR A 617 -24.95 -4.90 -18.11
N PHE A 618 -24.26 -5.88 -17.56
CA PHE A 618 -24.49 -7.29 -17.82
C PHE A 618 -24.31 -8.09 -16.54
N THR A 619 -24.97 -9.24 -16.48
CA THR A 619 -25.00 -10.06 -15.27
C THR A 619 -24.35 -11.42 -15.54
N CYS A 620 -23.44 -11.81 -14.66
CA CYS A 620 -22.90 -13.16 -14.60
C CYS A 620 -23.58 -13.92 -13.47
N ARG A 621 -24.20 -15.06 -13.78
CA ARG A 621 -24.79 -15.95 -12.78
C ARG A 621 -24.02 -17.26 -12.67
N ALA A 622 -23.49 -17.50 -11.48
CA ALA A 622 -22.93 -18.78 -11.08
C ALA A 622 -24.06 -19.74 -10.68
N ASP A 623 -23.91 -20.99 -11.10
CA ASP A 623 -24.73 -22.11 -10.65
C ASP A 623 -23.81 -23.20 -10.12
N PRO A 624 -23.44 -23.08 -8.84
CA PRO A 624 -22.66 -24.09 -8.19
C PRO A 624 -23.53 -25.35 -8.04
N GLU A 625 -23.05 -26.51 -8.48
CA GLU A 625 -23.68 -27.78 -8.08
C GLU A 625 -23.30 -28.05 -6.61
N ILE A 626 -24.01 -27.37 -5.70
CA ILE A 626 -23.78 -27.47 -4.27
C ILE A 626 -24.44 -28.74 -3.76
N ASN A 627 -23.69 -29.55 -3.03
CA ASN A 627 -24.27 -30.53 -2.13
C ASN A 627 -24.93 -29.76 -0.98
N GLU A 628 -26.26 -29.84 -0.80
CA GLU A 628 -27.13 -28.98 0.04
C GLU A 628 -26.62 -28.69 1.48
N ASN A 629 -25.64 -29.44 1.97
CA ASN A 629 -25.04 -29.29 3.30
C ASN A 629 -23.73 -28.49 3.35
N LYS A 630 -23.26 -27.92 2.23
CA LYS A 630 -21.97 -27.19 2.18
C LYS A 630 -22.19 -25.75 1.72
N SER A 631 -21.61 -24.78 2.45
CA SER A 631 -21.59 -23.36 2.07
C SER A 631 -20.27 -23.04 1.36
N PRO A 632 -20.21 -22.99 0.02
CA PRO A 632 -18.99 -22.61 -0.68
C PRO A 632 -18.73 -21.11 -0.57
N PHE A 633 -17.47 -20.71 -0.77
CA PHE A 633 -17.12 -19.33 -1.11
C PHE A 633 -17.19 -19.16 -2.62
N LEU A 634 -17.81 -18.08 -3.07
CA LEU A 634 -17.76 -17.66 -4.46
C LEU A 634 -17.08 -16.31 -4.51
N GLU A 635 -15.94 -16.23 -5.19
CA GLU A 635 -15.24 -14.98 -5.45
C GLU A 635 -15.15 -14.76 -6.96
N PHE A 636 -15.14 -13.49 -7.37
CA PHE A 636 -14.91 -13.10 -8.76
C PHE A 636 -13.57 -12.39 -8.91
N PHE A 637 -12.99 -12.50 -10.09
CA PHE A 637 -11.72 -11.89 -10.47
C PHE A 637 -11.90 -11.24 -11.84
N THR A 638 -11.64 -9.93 -11.92
CA THR A 638 -11.40 -9.25 -13.20
C THR A 638 -9.95 -8.80 -13.24
N SER A 639 -9.23 -9.13 -14.31
CA SER A 639 -7.83 -8.71 -14.47
C SER A 639 -7.71 -7.27 -15.03
N ASN A 640 -8.82 -6.71 -15.53
CA ASN A 640 -8.84 -5.52 -16.36
C ASN A 640 -9.85 -4.47 -15.86
N LYS A 641 -9.50 -3.19 -16.07
CA LYS A 641 -10.34 -2.02 -15.76
C LYS A 641 -11.53 -1.84 -16.70
N ASN A 642 -11.73 -2.79 -17.61
CA ASN A 642 -12.71 -2.69 -18.69
C ASN A 642 -14.15 -2.88 -18.19
N VAL A 643 -14.34 -3.35 -16.95
CA VAL A 643 -15.64 -3.49 -16.29
C VAL A 643 -15.56 -3.04 -14.83
N SER A 644 -16.66 -2.49 -14.28
CA SER A 644 -16.86 -2.26 -12.84
C SER A 644 -17.92 -3.20 -12.29
N LEU A 645 -17.75 -3.71 -11.07
CA LEU A 645 -18.82 -4.41 -10.36
C LEU A 645 -19.81 -3.37 -9.82
N GLU A 646 -21.09 -3.51 -10.16
CA GLU A 646 -22.17 -2.63 -9.70
C GLU A 646 -22.98 -3.27 -8.56
N GLU A 647 -23.23 -4.58 -8.63
CA GLU A 647 -24.05 -5.30 -7.65
C GLU A 647 -23.58 -6.75 -7.47
N GLU A 648 -23.62 -7.24 -6.24
CA GLU A 648 -23.36 -8.64 -5.87
C GLU A 648 -24.53 -9.17 -5.01
N SER A 649 -25.19 -10.23 -5.48
CA SER A 649 -26.30 -10.88 -4.79
C SER A 649 -26.23 -12.40 -4.93
N ASP A 650 -25.90 -13.07 -3.83
CA ASP A 650 -25.71 -14.52 -3.69
C ASP A 650 -24.73 -15.14 -4.70
N LEU A 651 -25.21 -15.43 -5.91
CA LEU A 651 -24.49 -16.10 -7.00
C LEU A 651 -24.56 -15.28 -8.30
N THR A 652 -24.97 -14.02 -8.19
CA THR A 652 -25.27 -13.12 -9.29
C THR A 652 -24.41 -11.87 -9.15
N PHE A 653 -23.61 -11.59 -10.18
CA PHE A 653 -22.71 -10.43 -10.24
C PHE A 653 -23.11 -9.56 -11.41
N THR A 654 -23.45 -8.31 -11.16
CA THR A 654 -23.78 -7.34 -12.20
C THR A 654 -22.61 -6.39 -12.40
N PHE A 655 -22.19 -6.25 -13.64
CA PHE A 655 -21.07 -5.43 -14.05
C PHE A 655 -21.52 -4.34 -15.02
N LYS A 656 -20.78 -3.23 -15.08
CA LYS A 656 -20.91 -2.19 -16.10
C LYS A 656 -19.70 -2.21 -17.03
N ALA A 657 -19.93 -2.15 -18.33
CA ALA A 657 -18.87 -2.11 -19.34
C ALA A 657 -18.27 -0.70 -19.46
N LEU A 658 -16.94 -0.58 -19.39
CA LEU A 658 -16.21 0.70 -19.31
C LEU A 658 -15.23 0.94 -20.47
N ILE A 659 -14.69 -0.10 -21.11
CA ILE A 659 -13.70 0.05 -22.19
C ILE A 659 -14.00 -0.95 -23.31
N PRO A 660 -14.07 -0.53 -24.59
CA PRO A 660 -14.39 -1.40 -25.72
C PRO A 660 -13.23 -2.35 -26.07
N GLU A 661 -13.16 -3.47 -25.36
CA GLU A 661 -12.17 -4.53 -25.54
C GLU A 661 -12.73 -5.88 -25.09
N TYR A 662 -12.15 -6.97 -25.59
CA TYR A 662 -12.36 -8.30 -25.00
C TYR A 662 -11.89 -8.31 -23.55
N THR A 663 -12.79 -8.69 -22.64
CA THR A 663 -12.55 -8.68 -21.20
C THR A 663 -12.88 -10.05 -20.60
N PRO A 664 -11.88 -10.76 -20.04
CA PRO A 664 -12.11 -11.99 -19.32
C PRO A 664 -12.56 -11.71 -17.87
N ILE A 665 -13.63 -12.39 -17.43
CA ILE A 665 -14.15 -12.34 -16.07
C ILE A 665 -14.05 -13.73 -15.47
N GLY A 666 -13.15 -13.89 -14.52
CA GLY A 666 -12.99 -15.13 -13.79
C GLY A 666 -13.98 -15.24 -12.64
N LEU A 667 -14.66 -16.37 -12.49
CA LEU A 667 -15.34 -16.77 -11.26
C LEU A 667 -14.60 -17.95 -10.64
N VAL A 668 -14.43 -17.95 -9.33
CA VAL A 668 -13.82 -19.05 -8.58
C VAL A 668 -14.76 -19.49 -7.48
N LEU A 669 -15.18 -20.74 -7.55
CA LEU A 669 -16.01 -21.39 -6.54
C LEU A 669 -15.12 -22.30 -5.69
N THR A 670 -15.09 -22.05 -4.39
CA THR A 670 -14.23 -22.73 -3.42
C THR A 670 -15.06 -23.45 -2.36
N ASP A 671 -14.76 -24.73 -2.12
CA ASP A 671 -15.27 -25.46 -0.97
C ASP A 671 -14.48 -25.06 0.29
N ARG A 672 -15.17 -24.55 1.32
CA ARG A 672 -14.52 -24.01 2.53
C ARG A 672 -13.77 -25.06 3.36
N GLU A 673 -14.22 -26.31 3.32
CA GLU A 673 -13.65 -27.37 4.14
C GLU A 673 -12.41 -27.98 3.48
N THR A 674 -12.45 -28.19 2.17
CA THR A 674 -11.39 -28.83 1.39
C THR A 674 -10.44 -27.85 0.73
N LEU A 675 -10.86 -26.59 0.57
CA LEU A 675 -10.17 -25.53 -0.17
C LEU A 675 -9.96 -25.85 -1.66
N LEU A 676 -10.56 -26.94 -2.15
CA LEU A 676 -10.63 -27.18 -3.58
C LEU A 676 -11.48 -26.11 -4.22
N SER A 677 -11.03 -25.60 -5.36
CA SER A 677 -11.81 -24.64 -6.10
C SER A 677 -11.78 -24.91 -7.58
N THR A 678 -12.87 -24.50 -8.22
CA THR A 678 -13.04 -24.55 -9.67
C THR A 678 -13.20 -23.15 -10.15
N SER A 679 -12.44 -22.81 -11.18
CA SER A 679 -12.55 -21.52 -11.84
C SER A 679 -13.19 -21.64 -13.21
N LYS A 680 -13.93 -20.61 -13.61
CA LYS A 680 -14.49 -20.49 -14.96
C LYS A 680 -14.33 -19.06 -15.45
N GLU A 681 -13.79 -18.91 -16.64
CA GLU A 681 -13.55 -17.61 -17.26
C GLU A 681 -14.66 -17.26 -18.24
N VAL A 682 -15.10 -16.00 -18.19
CA VAL A 682 -16.10 -15.40 -19.06
C VAL A 682 -15.54 -14.35 -19.98
N GLY A 683 -15.51 -14.64 -21.28
CA GLY A 683 -15.14 -13.68 -22.31
C GLY A 683 -16.31 -12.77 -22.66
N ILE A 684 -16.17 -11.48 -22.37
CA ILE A 684 -17.10 -10.42 -22.75
C ILE A 684 -16.46 -9.58 -23.86
N ASN A 685 -17.12 -9.45 -25.00
CA ASN A 685 -16.75 -8.49 -26.03
C ASN A 685 -17.46 -7.18 -25.74
N ILE A 686 -16.73 -6.19 -25.24
CA ILE A 686 -17.26 -4.84 -25.09
C ILE A 686 -17.03 -4.10 -26.41
N TYR A 687 -18.08 -3.54 -26.99
CA TYR A 687 -17.99 -2.78 -28.24
C TYR A 687 -18.53 -1.37 -28.05
N ASP A 688 -17.96 -0.43 -28.79
CA ASP A 688 -18.50 0.92 -28.90
C ASP A 688 -19.56 0.90 -30.01
N PRO A 689 -20.85 1.18 -29.71
CA PRO A 689 -21.90 1.21 -30.73
C PRO A 689 -21.73 2.34 -31.76
N GLU A 690 -20.87 3.34 -31.49
CA GLU A 690 -20.59 4.46 -32.40
C GLU A 690 -19.39 4.23 -33.34
N ALA A 691 -18.59 3.19 -33.10
CA ALA A 691 -17.41 2.80 -33.90
C ALA A 691 -17.78 1.83 -35.04
#